data_AF-A0A3S3H9F1-F1
#
_entry.id   AF-A0A3S3H9F1-F1
#
_cell.length_a   1.000
_cell.length_b   1.000
_cell.length_c   1.000
_cell.angle_alpha   90.00
_cell.angle_beta   90.00
_cell.angle_gamma   90.00
#
_symmetry.space_group_name_H-M   'P 1'
#
loop_
_entity.id
_entity.type
_entity.pdbx_description
1 polymer ?
#
loop_
_entity_poly.entity_id
_entity_poly.type
_entity_poly.pdbx_seq_one_letter_code
_entity_poly.pdbx_strand_id
1 'polypeptide(L)'
;MSCDHGAFVRSRAGRLRRAMQLTNRFLAASGFPAFALATILWLGGVQAQETHIIYPGSMAVTGFSGTVIRDFEEVLPPGVDRVDETFIDTTRATLRVFDVSRLGGPATGQLVFTRPPFEVTAGQIGQVFAITYDDGVRDGAPSGIANLFAGATSLHGVRIVTSDEEADGRPKRQSRGAAGATFMNGQFGTENGGGPGTIWKIDGITGQVSKFADLDTNSGPGIGDVTFDTIRRQFFASDLDTGLIHRIDANGALIDKFDHGVAGRPAHGLAPLADDGLGMDIEGAAFDSEDPDSWGYTQDERRVWSVAYHGGRLYYSVGEKAELWSVGVARDGSFAGDPRWELTVKADKDHAVTDIAFDISGFMYLAQRGLVENRYDYSRFADTGTGEVFRYWRENPGDPATESIWVGMPQDYAVGFPHDNRQSAGGLDLQYGYDTGGNLDASVCTDTLVKTGDKLRDNPELAEQLAGGGPLAVHGVQITPTALVKPANVPPFGAWLVDFDGYFEEPEVEGPEVEGHVGDVEVWHPCEGRAGYYEQIPGPPVEKKVDLILKPRARTPVCTADGVCTFVIDIINNGSVLYDGPLTVTDTYPGGAPASSSFGPIPPWTCGPSGPGQFRCDNAGIVLSPGASTPIFVKAMMPAGYRPNTVENCAEVKSIPGENDLTNNRACAKQRIRHSDSGKPAMRITKMCSGALAGAAAVTCRITVISTGTSSPTGPVRINDAATLVAGGRPVQIQTVTPDGAEWTCGPVPANALSCQIPGAVMTPGTSRHFDVALAANAVFENCARGSYGPAPGDDVVYPIGRACAQGGGASTIRVEKTGDAECRIGQLCSFEITIANDGQNAFSGPVRIGDAIGVEGLGRLEGVAITSIDPPLGCAPEPATLPASCIANLTLGAGESHVHRMAVVIPDDGRLSDLQGTVSGQNCVGVLSPDTPVRGAGKMPSQDPANVQGDRGKAYACHPFNIKNELKKACSQGLVMNGAGQCVCPEGTTFRNGQCSSGGGRVIIPKPKERCVLLKGQIRTSDGRCVCPRGTELEDRRCVSSDEPPARLCKLLPGQIRTKSGDCVCPRRTELRGRACVPIVKQPTVEQCTIRGQVHNTRGACVCPRGTEVIRGACRRAQAECAPGSRLINGRCQPIIKRRCPVGTVGQYPDCTPFRRAPTLQINPNLLLNPNILQQPRRRPRSLQ
;
A
#
# COMPACT_ATOMS: atom_id res chain seq x y z
N MET A 1 -23.90 21.81 60.15
CA MET A 1 -22.68 22.07 60.95
C MET A 1 -21.72 22.79 59.99
N SER A 2 -21.85 24.12 59.81
CA SER A 2 -21.24 25.21 60.62
C SER A 2 -19.72 25.13 60.63
N CYS A 3 -18.92 26.18 60.39
CA CYS A 3 -19.13 27.63 60.29
C CYS A 3 -17.82 28.22 59.69
N ASP A 4 -17.87 29.11 58.70
CA ASP A 4 -17.95 30.59 58.77
C ASP A 4 -16.65 31.32 59.11
N HIS A 5 -16.36 32.37 58.34
CA HIS A 5 -16.04 33.78 58.68
C HIS A 5 -15.84 34.49 57.31
N GLY A 6 -16.67 35.40 56.78
CA GLY A 6 -17.29 36.63 57.32
C GLY A 6 -16.39 37.84 56.94
N ALA A 7 -16.79 39.02 56.45
CA ALA A 7 -18.01 39.61 55.90
C ALA A 7 -17.66 41.05 55.40
N PHE A 8 -18.64 41.73 54.75
CA PHE A 8 -18.89 43.21 54.70
C PHE A 8 -18.19 44.10 53.64
N VAL A 9 -18.77 45.15 52.98
CA VAL A 9 -20.00 46.00 53.08
C VAL A 9 -20.26 46.74 51.71
N ARG A 10 -21.56 46.92 51.32
CA ARG A 10 -22.34 48.04 50.67
C ARG A 10 -21.67 49.12 49.75
N SER A 11 -22.29 49.90 48.83
CA SER A 11 -23.68 50.26 48.44
C SER A 11 -23.76 51.23 47.22
N ARG A 12 -24.92 51.20 46.52
CA ARG A 12 -25.79 52.31 46.01
C ARG A 12 -25.37 53.30 44.87
N ALA A 13 -26.10 53.15 43.75
CA ALA A 13 -27.22 54.00 43.24
C ALA A 13 -26.99 55.30 42.44
N GLY A 14 -27.72 55.40 41.30
CA GLY A 14 -28.41 56.62 40.83
C GLY A 14 -28.28 56.91 39.31
N ARG A 15 -29.28 56.64 38.46
CA ARG A 15 -30.48 57.46 38.10
C ARG A 15 -30.19 58.57 37.05
N LEU A 16 -30.73 58.49 35.81
CA LEU A 16 -31.91 59.20 35.21
C LEU A 16 -31.51 59.54 33.75
N ARG A 17 -32.31 59.68 32.67
CA ARG A 17 -33.75 59.93 32.45
C ARG A 17 -34.08 59.85 30.93
N ARG A 18 -35.28 59.34 30.58
CA ARG A 18 -36.27 59.81 29.55
C ARG A 18 -35.91 59.78 28.05
N ALA A 19 -36.81 59.58 27.08
CA ALA A 19 -38.27 59.27 27.04
C ALA A 19 -38.77 59.09 25.58
N MET A 20 -39.92 58.39 25.44
CA MET A 20 -41.06 58.62 24.50
C MET A 20 -40.85 58.33 22.99
N GLN A 21 -41.80 57.80 22.19
CA GLN A 21 -43.23 57.38 22.25
C GLN A 21 -43.56 56.72 20.86
N LEU A 22 -44.53 55.81 20.62
CA LEU A 22 -46.00 56.01 20.55
C LEU A 22 -46.76 54.70 20.13
N THR A 23 -47.88 54.41 20.83
CA THR A 23 -49.24 53.91 20.38
C THR A 23 -49.47 52.50 19.75
N ASN A 24 -50.60 51.77 19.94
CA ASN A 24 -51.89 51.97 20.65
C ASN A 24 -52.78 50.67 20.71
N ARG A 25 -53.63 50.55 21.76
CA ARG A 25 -55.04 50.02 21.86
C ARG A 25 -55.33 48.50 21.71
N PHE A 26 -56.31 47.84 22.39
CA PHE A 26 -57.24 48.13 23.51
C PHE A 26 -57.98 46.82 23.95
N LEU A 27 -58.16 46.62 25.27
CA LEU A 27 -59.30 46.07 26.08
C LEU A 27 -59.97 44.71 25.69
N ALA A 28 -60.38 43.81 26.61
CA ALA A 28 -60.80 43.97 28.01
C ALA A 28 -60.85 42.64 28.81
N ALA A 29 -60.94 42.78 30.15
CA ALA A 29 -61.66 41.95 31.14
C ALA A 29 -61.04 40.64 31.71
N SER A 30 -60.43 40.79 32.90
CA SER A 30 -60.70 40.09 34.19
C SER A 30 -60.97 38.57 34.29
N GLY A 31 -60.21 37.91 35.18
CA GLY A 31 -60.77 36.97 36.19
C GLY A 31 -60.40 35.49 36.09
N PHE A 32 -59.53 35.00 36.98
CA PHE A 32 -59.43 33.58 37.41
C PHE A 32 -60.69 33.18 38.25
N PRO A 33 -61.03 31.89 38.56
CA PRO A 33 -60.23 30.64 38.54
C PRO A 33 -60.99 29.32 38.13
N ALA A 34 -60.27 28.18 38.24
CA ALA A 34 -60.73 26.88 38.79
C ALA A 34 -61.23 25.71 37.88
N PHE A 35 -60.37 24.67 37.86
CA PHE A 35 -60.61 23.23 38.15
C PHE A 35 -60.98 22.18 37.08
N ALA A 36 -60.24 21.05 37.20
CA ALA A 36 -60.39 19.69 36.65
C ALA A 36 -59.92 19.49 35.18
N LEU A 37 -59.10 18.50 34.80
CA LEU A 37 -58.82 17.15 35.34
C LEU A 37 -57.49 16.59 34.72
N ALA A 38 -56.75 15.75 35.45
CA ALA A 38 -55.89 14.59 35.06
C ALA A 38 -55.30 14.51 33.60
N THR A 39 -54.05 14.13 33.27
CA THR A 39 -52.99 13.30 33.87
C THR A 39 -51.77 13.32 32.90
N ILE A 40 -50.55 13.53 33.43
CA ILE A 40 -49.25 12.84 33.17
C ILE A 40 -48.85 12.62 31.68
N LEU A 41 -47.99 13.47 31.10
CA LEU A 41 -46.52 13.37 30.98
C LEU A 41 -46.00 12.22 30.08
N TRP A 42 -45.46 12.57 28.92
CA TRP A 42 -44.09 12.29 28.41
C TRP A 42 -44.02 12.83 26.97
N LEU A 43 -43.67 14.12 26.81
CA LEU A 43 -43.20 14.64 25.52
C LEU A 43 -41.69 14.45 25.49
N GLY A 44 -41.24 13.50 24.68
CA GLY A 44 -39.84 13.39 24.31
C GLY A 44 -39.39 14.70 23.67
N GLY A 45 -38.30 15.27 24.20
CA GLY A 45 -37.55 16.28 23.48
C GLY A 45 -37.03 15.66 22.21
N VAL A 46 -37.53 16.13 21.06
CA VAL A 46 -36.89 15.89 19.78
C VAL A 46 -35.58 16.70 19.83
N GLN A 47 -34.45 16.04 20.09
CA GLN A 47 -33.16 16.67 19.79
C GLN A 47 -33.08 16.76 18.27
N ALA A 48 -33.13 17.97 17.74
CA ALA A 48 -32.66 18.25 16.39
C ALA A 48 -31.17 17.88 16.35
N GLN A 49 -30.82 16.91 15.52
CA GLN A 49 -29.44 16.52 15.25
C GLN A 49 -28.86 17.62 14.34
N GLU A 50 -27.97 18.47 14.85
CA GLU A 50 -27.29 19.49 14.03
C GLU A 50 -26.44 18.79 12.96
N THR A 51 -26.85 18.89 11.70
CA THR A 51 -26.15 18.36 10.54
C THR A 51 -25.13 19.39 10.06
N HIS A 52 -23.84 19.21 10.38
CA HIS A 52 -22.72 19.96 9.82
C HIS A 52 -22.03 19.15 8.70
N ILE A 53 -21.24 19.80 7.86
CA ILE A 53 -20.64 19.19 6.66
C ILE A 53 -19.23 18.65 6.94
N ILE A 54 -18.42 19.44 7.64
CA ILE A 54 -17.02 19.11 7.93
C ILE A 54 -16.90 18.56 9.36
N TYR A 55 -16.35 17.36 9.48
CA TYR A 55 -16.05 16.68 10.74
C TYR A 55 -14.58 16.23 10.76
N PRO A 56 -14.00 15.93 11.93
CA PRO A 56 -12.66 15.38 12.00
C PRO A 56 -12.50 14.15 11.09
N GLY A 57 -11.53 14.20 10.18
CA GLY A 57 -11.26 13.21 9.15
C GLY A 57 -11.94 13.49 7.80
N SER A 58 -12.74 14.55 7.66
CA SER A 58 -13.25 15.00 6.36
C SER A 58 -12.11 15.33 5.41
N MET A 59 -12.18 14.78 4.19
CA MET A 59 -11.16 14.94 3.16
C MET A 59 -11.73 15.79 2.03
N ALA A 60 -11.23 17.02 1.87
CA ALA A 60 -11.57 17.90 0.76
C ALA A 60 -10.63 17.64 -0.41
N VAL A 61 -11.16 17.59 -1.62
CA VAL A 61 -10.40 17.32 -2.84
C VAL A 61 -10.87 18.28 -3.92
N THR A 62 -9.94 18.86 -4.68
CA THR A 62 -10.26 19.69 -5.85
C THR A 62 -10.03 18.94 -7.16
N GLY A 63 -10.66 19.43 -8.22
CA GLY A 63 -10.50 18.89 -9.56
C GLY A 63 -11.30 19.66 -10.61
N PHE A 64 -11.08 19.29 -11.86
CA PHE A 64 -11.76 19.86 -13.00
C PHE A 64 -13.23 19.43 -13.02
N SER A 65 -14.14 20.38 -13.24
CA SER A 65 -15.60 20.12 -13.22
C SER A 65 -16.10 19.26 -14.38
N GLY A 66 -15.28 19.06 -15.42
CA GLY A 66 -15.71 18.40 -16.65
C GLY A 66 -16.34 19.38 -17.64
N THR A 67 -16.81 18.83 -18.75
CA THR A 67 -17.33 19.59 -19.87
C THR A 67 -18.76 19.21 -20.24
N VAL A 68 -19.42 20.13 -20.93
CA VAL A 68 -20.75 19.99 -21.49
C VAL A 68 -20.73 20.48 -22.93
N ILE A 69 -21.31 19.67 -23.83
CA ILE A 69 -21.69 20.13 -25.16
C ILE A 69 -23.10 20.71 -25.02
N ARG A 70 -23.26 22.01 -25.29
CA ARG A 70 -24.59 22.63 -25.26
C ARG A 70 -25.41 22.09 -26.44
N ASP A 71 -26.68 21.77 -26.20
CA ASP A 71 -27.69 21.27 -27.17
C ASP A 71 -27.40 19.92 -27.83
N PHE A 72 -27.26 18.85 -27.03
CA PHE A 72 -27.21 17.45 -27.52
C PHE A 72 -28.45 17.00 -28.34
N GLU A 73 -29.52 17.81 -28.36
CA GLU A 73 -30.79 17.50 -29.04
C GLU A 73 -30.83 17.95 -30.52
N GLU A 74 -29.93 18.82 -30.98
CA GLU A 74 -29.83 19.22 -32.39
C GLU A 74 -28.60 18.59 -33.07
N VAL A 75 -28.77 18.11 -34.30
CA VAL A 75 -27.66 17.61 -35.12
C VAL A 75 -26.74 18.79 -35.41
N LEU A 76 -25.49 18.74 -34.91
CA LEU A 76 -24.47 19.76 -35.20
C LEU A 76 -24.46 20.09 -36.71
N PRO A 77 -24.46 21.38 -37.10
CA PRO A 77 -24.39 21.78 -38.49
C PRO A 77 -23.21 21.14 -39.21
N PRO A 78 -23.33 20.78 -40.51
CA PRO A 78 -22.24 20.19 -41.27
C PRO A 78 -21.00 21.09 -41.27
N GLY A 79 -19.88 20.60 -40.73
CA GLY A 79 -18.59 21.30 -40.70
C GLY A 79 -18.19 21.91 -39.36
N VAL A 80 -19.05 21.84 -38.33
CA VAL A 80 -18.70 22.25 -36.95
C VAL A 80 -18.08 21.07 -36.20
N ASP A 81 -16.91 21.28 -35.61
CA ASP A 81 -16.27 20.28 -34.73
C ASP A 81 -16.98 20.26 -33.36
N ARG A 82 -17.20 19.07 -32.81
CA ARG A 82 -17.78 18.89 -31.47
C ARG A 82 -16.95 19.59 -30.39
N VAL A 83 -15.63 19.62 -30.54
CA VAL A 83 -14.71 20.19 -29.55
C VAL A 83 -14.84 21.71 -29.47
N ASP A 84 -15.20 22.39 -30.56
CA ASP A 84 -15.43 23.83 -30.59
C ASP A 84 -16.67 24.24 -29.78
N GLU A 85 -17.65 23.34 -29.69
CA GLU A 85 -18.91 23.51 -28.94
C GLU A 85 -18.85 22.92 -27.51
N THR A 86 -17.65 22.60 -27.02
CA THR A 86 -17.44 22.00 -25.70
C THR A 86 -17.00 23.06 -24.68
N PHE A 87 -17.81 23.24 -23.63
CA PHE A 87 -17.64 24.27 -22.60
C PHE A 87 -17.46 23.65 -21.22
N ILE A 88 -16.90 24.42 -20.27
CA ILE A 88 -16.82 24.05 -18.86
C ILE A 88 -18.23 23.80 -18.30
N ASP A 89 -18.43 22.66 -17.63
CA ASP A 89 -19.68 22.35 -16.95
C ASP A 89 -19.76 23.07 -15.59
N THR A 90 -20.35 24.27 -15.63
CA THR A 90 -20.62 25.11 -14.44
C THR A 90 -21.49 24.43 -13.36
N THR A 91 -22.19 23.35 -13.70
CA THR A 91 -23.11 22.65 -12.78
C THR A 91 -22.45 21.51 -12.02
N ARG A 92 -21.24 21.10 -12.42
CA ARG A 92 -20.48 20.02 -11.78
C ARG A 92 -19.47 20.54 -10.77
N ALA A 93 -19.12 19.65 -9.83
CA ALA A 93 -18.24 19.94 -8.72
C ALA A 93 -16.79 20.20 -9.18
N THR A 94 -16.18 21.26 -8.66
CA THR A 94 -14.71 21.45 -8.69
C THR A 94 -14.08 21.14 -7.33
N LEU A 95 -14.90 21.08 -6.27
CA LEU A 95 -14.48 20.77 -4.91
C LEU A 95 -15.47 19.78 -4.30
N ARG A 96 -14.94 18.73 -3.67
CA ARG A 96 -15.73 17.70 -2.98
C ARG A 96 -15.18 17.42 -1.59
N VAL A 97 -16.07 17.25 -0.62
CA VAL A 97 -15.71 16.83 0.75
C VAL A 97 -16.23 15.42 0.99
N PHE A 98 -15.30 14.47 1.08
CA PHE A 98 -15.57 13.04 1.22
C PHE A 98 -15.63 12.58 2.67
N ASP A 99 -16.53 11.65 2.93
CA ASP A 99 -16.53 10.82 4.13
C ASP A 99 -15.68 9.58 3.94
N VAL A 100 -14.46 9.62 4.48
CA VAL A 100 -13.52 8.50 4.48
C VAL A 100 -13.46 7.80 5.83
N SER A 101 -14.41 8.02 6.74
CA SER A 101 -14.42 7.38 8.07
C SER A 101 -14.49 5.85 8.03
N ARG A 102 -14.91 5.28 6.90
CA ARG A 102 -15.02 3.83 6.65
C ARG A 102 -14.57 3.51 5.23
N LEU A 103 -13.44 2.83 5.11
CA LEU A 103 -12.83 2.43 3.84
C LEU A 103 -13.21 1.00 3.40
N GLY A 104 -14.02 0.30 4.20
CA GLY A 104 -14.66 -0.96 3.79
C GLY A 104 -13.78 -2.21 3.92
N GLY A 105 -12.70 -2.16 4.70
CA GLY A 105 -11.78 -3.28 4.94
C GLY A 105 -10.31 -2.87 4.90
N PRO A 106 -9.38 -3.84 5.02
CA PRO A 106 -7.95 -3.56 4.88
C PRO A 106 -7.63 -3.07 3.46
N ALA A 107 -6.53 -2.32 3.34
CA ALA A 107 -6.05 -1.84 2.06
C ALA A 107 -5.60 -3.00 1.16
N THR A 108 -6.13 -3.06 -0.05
CA THR A 108 -5.87 -4.04 -1.12
C THR A 108 -5.79 -3.36 -2.49
N GLY A 109 -5.58 -2.04 -2.52
CA GLY A 109 -5.61 -1.24 -3.73
C GLY A 109 -6.99 -1.24 -4.34
N GLN A 110 -8.07 -1.21 -3.54
CA GLN A 110 -9.48 -1.19 -3.96
C GLN A 110 -10.03 0.24 -4.10
N LEU A 111 -11.06 0.39 -4.92
CA LEU A 111 -11.91 1.58 -4.94
C LEU A 111 -12.79 1.59 -3.68
N VAL A 112 -12.81 2.73 -2.99
CA VAL A 112 -13.65 2.97 -1.82
C VAL A 112 -14.92 3.67 -2.26
N PHE A 113 -16.05 3.06 -1.92
CA PHE A 113 -17.36 3.67 -2.08
C PHE A 113 -17.68 4.54 -0.87
N THR A 114 -17.45 5.84 -1.01
CA THR A 114 -17.80 6.84 0.00
C THR A 114 -19.30 7.14 -0.02
N ARG A 115 -19.80 7.76 1.06
CA ARG A 115 -21.13 8.38 1.02
C ARG A 115 -21.12 9.54 0.01
N PRO A 116 -22.26 9.90 -0.61
CA PRO A 116 -22.33 11.06 -1.50
C PRO A 116 -21.63 12.27 -0.84
N PRO A 117 -20.59 12.82 -1.46
CA PRO A 117 -19.83 13.91 -0.88
C PRO A 117 -20.66 15.19 -0.86
N PHE A 118 -20.25 16.14 -0.03
CA PHE A 118 -20.65 17.54 -0.23
C PHE A 118 -19.89 18.10 -1.43
N GLU A 119 -20.56 18.88 -2.28
CA GLU A 119 -20.01 19.36 -3.54
C GLU A 119 -20.17 20.87 -3.68
N VAL A 120 -19.16 21.53 -4.26
CA VAL A 120 -19.22 22.94 -4.68
C VAL A 120 -18.88 23.03 -6.17
N THR A 121 -19.73 23.71 -6.94
CA THR A 121 -19.66 23.68 -8.41
C THR A 121 -18.74 24.73 -9.00
N ALA A 122 -18.31 24.52 -10.25
CA ALA A 122 -17.53 25.51 -11.00
C ALA A 122 -18.28 26.82 -11.24
N GLY A 123 -19.61 26.81 -11.34
CA GLY A 123 -20.41 28.05 -11.37
C GLY A 123 -20.30 28.84 -10.07
N GLN A 124 -20.15 28.15 -8.93
CA GLN A 124 -20.04 28.80 -7.62
C GLN A 124 -18.67 29.40 -7.35
N ILE A 125 -17.59 28.68 -7.67
CA ILE A 125 -16.22 29.06 -7.26
C ILE A 125 -15.17 29.04 -8.40
N GLY A 126 -15.56 28.72 -9.63
CA GLY A 126 -14.62 28.56 -10.76
C GLY A 126 -13.88 27.22 -10.73
N GLN A 127 -12.75 27.13 -11.41
CA GLN A 127 -11.80 26.04 -11.23
C GLN A 127 -10.84 26.40 -10.09
N VAL A 128 -10.73 25.51 -9.11
CA VAL A 128 -9.87 25.71 -7.94
C VAL A 128 -8.85 24.59 -7.83
N PHE A 129 -7.71 24.86 -7.20
CA PHE A 129 -6.70 23.85 -6.86
C PHE A 129 -6.39 23.93 -5.37
N ALA A 130 -5.68 24.98 -4.96
CA ALA A 130 -5.30 25.27 -3.58
C ALA A 130 -6.47 25.19 -2.61
N ILE A 131 -6.34 24.42 -1.52
CA ILE A 131 -7.33 24.37 -0.44
C ILE A 131 -6.66 24.41 0.94
N THR A 132 -7.38 24.85 1.96
CA THR A 132 -6.92 24.72 3.36
C THR A 132 -8.08 24.82 4.35
N TYR A 133 -7.92 24.27 5.55
CA TYR A 133 -8.87 24.42 6.66
C TYR A 133 -8.41 25.49 7.68
N ASP A 134 -9.36 26.18 8.30
CA ASP A 134 -9.06 26.98 9.50
C ASP A 134 -9.02 26.12 10.79
N ASP A 135 -8.74 26.75 11.93
CA ASP A 135 -8.69 26.11 13.25
C ASP A 135 -10.06 25.63 13.80
N GLY A 136 -11.16 25.85 13.08
CA GLY A 136 -12.51 25.58 13.58
C GLY A 136 -12.91 26.43 14.78
N VAL A 137 -12.24 27.56 15.04
CA VAL A 137 -12.64 28.53 16.06
C VAL A 137 -13.66 29.51 15.49
N ARG A 138 -14.85 29.52 16.07
CA ARG A 138 -15.98 30.38 15.69
C ARG A 138 -16.36 31.28 16.86
N ASP A 139 -16.53 32.57 16.62
CA ASP A 139 -16.85 33.57 17.65
C ASP A 139 -15.92 33.53 18.87
N GLY A 140 -14.65 33.19 18.65
CA GLY A 140 -13.63 33.07 19.71
C GLY A 140 -13.70 31.79 20.53
N ALA A 141 -14.55 30.82 20.17
CA ALA A 141 -14.66 29.52 20.81
C ALA A 141 -14.34 28.37 19.84
N PRO A 142 -13.59 27.33 20.26
CA PRO A 142 -13.42 26.12 19.45
C PRO A 142 -14.76 25.45 19.20
N SER A 143 -15.20 25.40 17.95
CA SER A 143 -16.44 24.73 17.55
C SER A 143 -16.22 23.25 17.18
N GLY A 144 -14.97 22.89 16.85
CA GLY A 144 -14.62 21.57 16.30
C GLY A 144 -14.97 21.41 14.81
N ILE A 145 -15.52 22.45 14.18
CA ILE A 145 -15.97 22.47 12.78
C ILE A 145 -15.23 23.58 12.03
N ALA A 146 -14.25 23.19 11.21
CA ALA A 146 -13.47 24.10 10.39
C ALA A 146 -14.29 24.70 9.24
N ASN A 147 -13.90 25.89 8.77
CA ASN A 147 -14.23 26.35 7.43
C ASN A 147 -13.17 25.85 6.45
N LEU A 148 -13.57 25.68 5.19
CA LEU A 148 -12.68 25.33 4.09
C LEU A 148 -12.50 26.54 3.19
N PHE A 149 -11.27 26.76 2.72
CA PHE A 149 -10.91 27.84 1.81
C PHE A 149 -10.38 27.25 0.52
N ALA A 150 -10.67 27.88 -0.62
CA ALA A 150 -10.29 27.37 -1.93
C ALA A 150 -9.83 28.52 -2.87
N GLY A 151 -8.64 28.39 -3.46
CA GLY A 151 -8.06 29.37 -4.38
C GLY A 151 -8.39 29.07 -5.84
N ALA A 152 -8.85 30.08 -6.58
CA ALA A 152 -9.06 30.00 -8.02
C ALA A 152 -7.73 29.89 -8.78
N THR A 153 -7.69 29.13 -9.88
CA THR A 153 -6.42 28.85 -10.56
C THR A 153 -6.56 28.53 -12.05
N SER A 154 -5.46 28.65 -12.80
CA SER A 154 -5.34 28.14 -14.16
C SER A 154 -4.78 26.71 -14.27
N LEU A 155 -4.48 26.01 -13.18
CA LEU A 155 -3.89 24.65 -13.23
C LEU A 155 -4.81 23.57 -13.84
N HIS A 156 -6.09 23.88 -14.04
CA HIS A 156 -7.06 23.09 -14.80
C HIS A 156 -7.32 23.69 -16.20
N GLY A 157 -6.32 24.40 -16.74
CA GLY A 157 -6.37 25.04 -18.05
C GLY A 157 -7.06 26.41 -18.05
N VAL A 158 -6.76 27.21 -19.08
CA VAL A 158 -7.43 28.49 -19.37
C VAL A 158 -8.33 28.33 -20.58
N ARG A 159 -9.57 28.81 -20.48
CA ARG A 159 -10.54 28.84 -21.58
C ARG A 159 -11.12 30.23 -21.76
N ILE A 160 -11.13 30.69 -23.00
CA ILE A 160 -11.65 32.00 -23.38
C ILE A 160 -12.73 31.88 -24.44
N VAL A 161 -13.61 32.88 -24.47
CA VAL A 161 -14.70 33.01 -25.42
C VAL A 161 -14.82 34.46 -25.89
N THR A 162 -15.30 34.66 -27.11
CA THR A 162 -15.73 35.97 -27.61
C THR A 162 -17.25 36.07 -27.61
N SER A 163 -17.77 37.29 -27.67
CA SER A 163 -19.19 37.52 -27.87
C SER A 163 -19.70 36.83 -29.12
N ASP A 164 -20.98 36.47 -29.09
CA ASP A 164 -21.70 35.95 -30.23
C ASP A 164 -21.77 36.97 -31.38
N GLU A 165 -21.00 36.74 -32.45
CA GLU A 165 -21.04 37.57 -33.66
C GLU A 165 -22.17 37.17 -34.62
N GLU A 166 -22.75 35.98 -34.47
CA GLU A 166 -23.76 35.40 -35.37
C GLU A 166 -25.20 35.66 -34.89
N ALA A 167 -25.37 36.25 -33.71
CA ALA A 167 -26.64 36.59 -33.06
C ALA A 167 -27.54 35.37 -32.77
N ASP A 168 -26.94 34.21 -32.54
CA ASP A 168 -27.60 32.96 -32.12
C ASP A 168 -27.73 32.81 -30.59
N GLY A 169 -27.23 33.79 -29.84
CA GLY A 169 -27.13 33.85 -28.39
C GLY A 169 -25.91 33.14 -27.79
N ARG A 170 -24.91 32.71 -28.59
CA ARG A 170 -23.85 31.77 -28.14
C ARG A 170 -22.45 32.37 -28.18
N PRO A 171 -21.73 32.41 -27.04
CA PRO A 171 -20.34 32.83 -27.05
C PRO A 171 -19.49 31.81 -27.82
N LYS A 172 -18.57 32.30 -28.65
CA LYS A 172 -17.70 31.45 -29.46
C LYS A 172 -16.42 31.15 -28.71
N ARG A 173 -16.09 29.87 -28.57
CA ARG A 173 -14.82 29.43 -27.96
C ARG A 173 -13.63 29.87 -28.81
N GLN A 174 -12.58 30.35 -28.15
CA GLN A 174 -11.33 30.75 -28.80
C GLN A 174 -10.14 30.00 -28.19
N SER A 175 -9.17 29.65 -29.03
CA SER A 175 -7.86 29.15 -28.58
C SER A 175 -6.78 30.24 -28.54
N ARG A 176 -6.98 31.32 -29.31
CA ARG A 176 -6.05 32.47 -29.41
C ARG A 176 -6.70 33.71 -28.83
N GLY A 177 -5.87 34.61 -28.32
CA GLY A 177 -6.35 35.89 -27.85
C GLY A 177 -7.01 36.70 -28.97
N ALA A 178 -8.11 37.35 -28.64
CA ALA A 178 -8.94 38.07 -29.60
C ALA A 178 -9.62 39.27 -28.92
N ALA A 179 -9.80 40.37 -29.67
CA ALA A 179 -10.46 41.56 -29.15
C ALA A 179 -11.85 41.23 -28.58
N GLY A 180 -12.13 41.69 -27.35
CA GLY A 180 -13.38 41.38 -26.64
C GLY A 180 -13.48 39.94 -26.12
N ALA A 181 -12.37 39.20 -26.06
CA ALA A 181 -12.32 37.91 -25.38
C ALA A 181 -12.55 38.06 -23.87
N THR A 182 -13.23 37.08 -23.31
CA THR A 182 -13.52 36.96 -21.87
C THR A 182 -13.21 35.54 -21.41
N PHE A 183 -12.93 35.35 -20.13
CA PHE A 183 -12.82 34.01 -19.58
C PHE A 183 -14.16 33.27 -19.68
N MET A 184 -14.10 31.99 -20.04
CA MET A 184 -15.27 31.14 -20.12
C MET A 184 -15.97 31.05 -18.76
N ASN A 185 -17.31 31.02 -18.73
CA ASN A 185 -18.05 30.81 -17.48
C ASN A 185 -17.60 29.51 -16.80
N GLY A 186 -17.44 29.57 -15.48
CA GLY A 186 -16.88 28.46 -14.70
C GLY A 186 -15.35 28.42 -14.61
N GLN A 187 -14.64 29.35 -15.28
CA GLN A 187 -13.18 29.47 -15.14
C GLN A 187 -12.78 30.00 -13.75
N PHE A 188 -13.36 31.12 -13.30
CA PHE A 188 -12.97 31.81 -12.06
C PHE A 188 -14.15 32.22 -11.14
N GLY A 189 -15.32 31.59 -11.30
CA GLY A 189 -16.48 31.85 -10.43
C GLY A 189 -17.03 33.28 -10.54
N THR A 190 -16.94 33.88 -11.73
CA THR A 190 -17.35 35.27 -12.01
C THR A 190 -18.82 35.53 -11.71
N GLU A 191 -19.69 34.52 -11.77
CA GLU A 191 -21.11 34.60 -11.42
C GLU A 191 -21.33 35.02 -9.95
N ASN A 192 -20.39 34.69 -9.06
CA ASN A 192 -20.39 35.09 -7.66
C ASN A 192 -19.41 36.23 -7.35
N GLY A 193 -18.95 36.95 -8.38
CA GLY A 193 -18.05 38.10 -8.24
C GLY A 193 -16.60 37.73 -7.94
N GLY A 194 -16.19 36.52 -8.31
CA GLY A 194 -14.79 36.10 -8.28
C GLY A 194 -14.01 36.43 -9.57
N GLY A 195 -12.71 36.19 -9.52
CA GLY A 195 -11.72 36.36 -10.57
C GLY A 195 -10.48 35.50 -10.32
N PRO A 196 -9.42 35.63 -11.13
CA PRO A 196 -8.24 34.75 -11.06
C PRO A 196 -7.56 34.72 -9.69
N GLY A 197 -7.50 35.86 -8.99
CA GLY A 197 -6.91 35.98 -7.65
C GLY A 197 -7.86 35.67 -6.49
N THR A 198 -9.06 35.14 -6.74
CA THR A 198 -10.07 34.95 -5.68
C THR A 198 -9.78 33.73 -4.82
N ILE A 199 -9.88 33.92 -3.50
CA ILE A 199 -9.97 32.84 -2.51
C ILE A 199 -11.40 32.81 -1.97
N TRP A 200 -12.03 31.65 -2.03
CA TRP A 200 -13.38 31.38 -1.55
C TRP A 200 -13.36 30.82 -0.14
N LYS A 201 -14.42 31.07 0.63
CA LYS A 201 -14.71 30.44 1.91
C LYS A 201 -15.99 29.62 1.82
N ILE A 202 -15.90 28.38 2.26
CA ILE A 202 -17.01 27.44 2.42
C ILE A 202 -17.24 27.25 3.91
N ASP A 203 -18.44 27.62 4.38
CA ASP A 203 -18.81 27.46 5.77
C ASP A 203 -19.00 25.99 6.14
N GLY A 204 -18.21 25.44 7.07
CA GLY A 204 -18.26 24.00 7.37
C GLY A 204 -19.49 23.49 8.12
N ILE A 205 -20.36 24.38 8.58
CA ILE A 205 -21.65 24.00 9.17
C ILE A 205 -22.73 23.93 8.09
N THR A 206 -22.84 24.99 7.30
CA THR A 206 -23.97 25.22 6.37
C THR A 206 -23.66 24.90 4.92
N GLY A 207 -22.37 24.90 4.54
CA GLY A 207 -21.90 24.73 3.17
C GLY A 207 -22.00 26.00 2.34
N GLN A 208 -22.33 27.13 2.98
CA GLN A 208 -22.47 28.39 2.28
C GLN A 208 -21.12 28.84 1.71
N VAL A 209 -21.12 29.11 0.40
CA VAL A 209 -19.98 29.69 -0.32
C VAL A 209 -20.04 31.21 -0.22
N SER A 210 -18.90 31.83 0.03
CA SER A 210 -18.72 33.28 0.03
C SER A 210 -17.31 33.64 -0.41
N LYS A 211 -17.13 34.83 -1.00
CA LYS A 211 -15.80 35.35 -1.29
C LYS A 211 -15.07 35.68 0.00
N PHE A 212 -13.83 35.21 0.15
CA PHE A 212 -12.98 35.49 1.32
C PHE A 212 -12.03 36.65 1.06
N ALA A 213 -11.15 36.50 0.06
CA ALA A 213 -10.13 37.47 -0.29
C ALA A 213 -9.94 37.52 -1.81
N ASP A 214 -9.39 38.63 -2.31
CA ASP A 214 -8.90 38.74 -3.68
C ASP A 214 -7.44 39.19 -3.65
N LEU A 215 -6.56 38.46 -4.31
CA LEU A 215 -5.22 38.93 -4.64
C LEU A 215 -5.33 39.89 -5.81
N ASP A 216 -5.48 41.17 -5.49
CA ASP A 216 -5.55 42.25 -6.47
C ASP A 216 -4.39 42.10 -7.48
N THR A 217 -4.66 42.37 -8.75
CA THR A 217 -3.72 42.31 -9.90
C THR A 217 -3.46 40.94 -10.54
N ASN A 218 -3.92 39.82 -9.97
CA ASN A 218 -3.77 38.52 -10.64
C ASN A 218 -4.56 38.48 -11.97
N SER A 219 -3.83 38.35 -13.06
CA SER A 219 -4.31 38.47 -14.44
C SER A 219 -4.92 37.18 -15.00
N GLY A 220 -4.64 36.03 -14.38
CA GLY A 220 -5.04 34.73 -14.93
C GLY A 220 -4.35 33.49 -14.33
N PRO A 221 -3.04 33.51 -14.00
CA PRO A 221 -2.34 32.35 -13.42
C PRO A 221 -2.99 31.82 -12.14
N GLY A 222 -3.58 32.72 -11.36
CA GLY A 222 -4.30 32.40 -10.13
C GLY A 222 -3.43 31.98 -8.95
N ILE A 223 -4.07 31.35 -7.97
CA ILE A 223 -3.49 30.92 -6.69
C ILE A 223 -2.78 29.58 -6.89
N GLY A 224 -1.56 29.47 -6.38
CA GLY A 224 -0.80 28.22 -6.37
C GLY A 224 -1.23 27.31 -5.21
N ASP A 225 -1.21 27.87 -4.01
CA ASP A 225 -1.46 27.17 -2.75
C ASP A 225 -1.88 28.17 -1.65
N VAL A 226 -2.55 27.69 -0.61
CA VAL A 226 -3.02 28.48 0.53
C VAL A 226 -2.83 27.70 1.83
N THR A 227 -2.35 28.37 2.88
CA THR A 227 -2.15 27.73 4.20
C THR A 227 -2.60 28.63 5.33
N PHE A 228 -2.91 28.02 6.48
CA PHE A 228 -3.42 28.70 7.66
C PHE A 228 -2.45 28.62 8.85
N ASP A 229 -2.14 29.78 9.44
CA ASP A 229 -1.40 29.89 10.69
C ASP A 229 -2.36 29.87 11.88
N THR A 230 -2.44 28.72 12.56
CA THR A 230 -3.34 28.49 13.70
C THR A 230 -3.02 29.36 14.93
N ILE A 231 -1.80 29.89 15.04
CA ILE A 231 -1.37 30.68 16.20
C ILE A 231 -1.79 32.14 16.07
N ARG A 232 -1.56 32.76 14.91
CA ARG A 232 -1.97 34.16 14.66
C ARG A 232 -3.32 34.28 13.96
N ARG A 233 -3.90 33.15 13.53
CA ARG A 233 -5.18 33.06 12.81
C ARG A 233 -5.18 33.94 11.57
N GLN A 234 -4.28 33.62 10.65
CA GLN A 234 -4.05 34.33 9.40
C GLN A 234 -3.75 33.33 8.28
N PHE A 235 -3.91 33.75 7.04
CA PHE A 235 -3.65 32.91 5.87
C PHE A 235 -2.44 33.42 5.10
N PHE A 236 -1.78 32.51 4.41
CA PHE A 236 -0.77 32.81 3.42
C PHE A 236 -1.17 32.17 2.10
N ALA A 237 -1.02 32.90 0.98
CA ALA A 237 -1.35 32.39 -0.35
C ALA A 237 -0.23 32.72 -1.33
N SER A 238 0.14 31.75 -2.16
CA SER A 238 1.08 31.97 -3.27
C SER A 238 0.35 32.50 -4.51
N ASP A 239 0.93 33.51 -5.14
CA ASP A 239 0.43 34.12 -6.37
C ASP A 239 1.30 33.68 -7.55
N LEU A 240 0.74 32.89 -8.47
CA LEU A 240 1.47 32.37 -9.64
C LEU A 240 1.75 33.45 -10.70
N ASP A 241 1.01 34.57 -10.66
CA ASP A 241 1.16 35.71 -11.58
C ASP A 241 2.37 36.57 -11.21
N THR A 242 2.56 36.82 -9.92
CA THR A 242 3.62 37.73 -9.44
C THR A 242 4.72 37.04 -8.62
N GLY A 243 4.61 35.74 -8.31
CA GLY A 243 5.55 35.00 -7.46
C GLY A 243 5.59 35.47 -6.01
N LEU A 244 4.60 36.27 -5.59
CA LEU A 244 4.52 36.80 -4.24
C LEU A 244 3.80 35.81 -3.31
N ILE A 245 4.13 35.89 -2.03
CA ILE A 245 3.35 35.26 -0.97
C ILE A 245 2.57 36.35 -0.24
N HIS A 246 1.25 36.29 -0.31
CA HIS A 246 0.36 37.25 0.33
C HIS A 246 -0.01 36.80 1.74
N ARG A 247 0.04 37.74 2.69
CA ARG A 247 -0.45 37.54 4.06
C ARG A 247 -1.84 38.15 4.20
N ILE A 248 -2.79 37.36 4.69
CA ILE A 248 -4.21 37.69 4.73
C ILE A 248 -4.74 37.50 6.15
N ASP A 249 -5.51 38.45 6.66
CA ASP A 249 -6.12 38.33 8.00
C ASP A 249 -7.31 37.34 8.02
N ALA A 250 -7.81 37.00 9.22
CA ALA A 250 -8.96 36.10 9.38
C ALA A 250 -10.28 36.59 8.73
N ASN A 251 -10.35 37.86 8.32
CA ASN A 251 -11.51 38.46 7.65
C ASN A 251 -11.33 38.54 6.12
N GLY A 252 -10.18 38.12 5.59
CA GLY A 252 -9.88 38.16 4.17
C GLY A 252 -9.21 39.45 3.70
N ALA A 253 -8.76 40.32 4.61
CA ALA A 253 -8.04 41.53 4.24
C ALA A 253 -6.56 41.23 3.99
N LEU A 254 -6.04 41.70 2.85
CA LEU A 254 -4.60 41.65 2.56
C LEU A 254 -3.84 42.59 3.51
N ILE A 255 -2.83 42.06 4.20
CA ILE A 255 -2.03 42.82 5.17
C ILE A 255 -0.70 43.25 4.55
N ASP A 256 0.12 42.29 4.16
CA ASP A 256 1.45 42.48 3.59
C ASP A 256 1.81 41.32 2.65
N LYS A 257 3.02 41.35 2.09
CA LYS A 257 3.50 40.36 1.12
C LYS A 257 5.00 40.09 1.28
N PHE A 258 5.41 38.89 0.91
CA PHE A 258 6.80 38.47 0.83
C PHE A 258 7.19 38.17 -0.62
N ASP A 259 8.38 38.62 -1.03
CA ASP A 259 8.90 38.43 -2.39
C ASP A 259 10.16 37.55 -2.32
N HIS A 260 10.04 36.29 -2.75
CA HIS A 260 11.18 35.39 -2.81
C HIS A 260 12.26 35.92 -3.76
N GLY A 261 11.86 36.44 -4.93
CA GLY A 261 12.78 36.93 -5.94
C GLY A 261 13.67 38.07 -5.43
N VAL A 262 13.12 38.98 -4.64
CA VAL A 262 13.84 40.15 -4.12
C VAL A 262 14.49 39.90 -2.75
N ALA A 263 13.83 39.19 -1.84
CA ALA A 263 14.30 38.99 -0.47
C ALA A 263 14.91 37.59 -0.24
N GLY A 264 14.32 36.55 -0.80
CA GLY A 264 14.76 35.16 -0.63
C GLY A 264 16.07 34.85 -1.35
N ARG A 265 16.13 35.11 -2.66
CA ARG A 265 17.31 34.81 -3.48
C ARG A 265 18.62 35.39 -2.91
N PRO A 266 18.70 36.68 -2.52
CA PRO A 266 19.93 37.23 -1.96
C PRO A 266 20.36 36.59 -0.64
N ALA A 267 19.44 36.04 0.15
CA ALA A 267 19.77 35.36 1.41
C ALA A 267 20.57 34.07 1.21
N HIS A 268 20.56 33.51 -0.01
CA HIS A 268 21.40 32.38 -0.42
C HIS A 268 22.47 32.77 -1.45
N GLY A 269 22.81 34.06 -1.53
CA GLY A 269 23.87 34.54 -2.42
C GLY A 269 23.51 34.54 -3.92
N LEU A 270 22.23 34.35 -4.26
CA LEU A 270 21.72 34.46 -5.62
C LEU A 270 21.38 35.92 -5.96
N ALA A 271 21.44 36.26 -7.25
CA ALA A 271 21.05 37.60 -7.69
C ALA A 271 19.54 37.84 -7.44
N PRO A 272 19.16 39.02 -6.91
CA PRO A 272 17.75 39.36 -6.78
C PRO A 272 17.09 39.40 -8.16
N LEU A 273 15.85 38.91 -8.23
CA LEU A 273 15.03 38.86 -9.43
C LEU A 273 13.68 39.49 -9.12
N ALA A 274 13.45 40.69 -9.65
CA ALA A 274 12.14 41.34 -9.56
C ALA A 274 11.19 40.75 -10.61
N ASP A 275 9.89 40.88 -10.35
CA ASP A 275 8.84 40.56 -11.31
C ASP A 275 9.05 41.29 -12.64
N ASP A 276 8.85 40.57 -13.75
CA ASP A 276 8.92 41.15 -15.09
C ASP A 276 7.64 41.93 -15.46
N GLY A 277 6.58 41.77 -14.66
CA GLY A 277 5.30 42.46 -14.85
C GLY A 277 4.55 41.99 -16.08
N LEU A 278 4.88 40.82 -16.62
CA LEU A 278 4.08 40.16 -17.64
C LEU A 278 2.75 39.74 -17.00
N GLY A 279 1.66 39.97 -17.71
CA GLY A 279 0.33 39.52 -17.30
C GLY A 279 -0.39 38.88 -18.48
N MET A 280 -1.37 38.03 -18.18
CA MET A 280 -2.19 37.38 -19.18
C MET A 280 -3.03 38.41 -19.95
N ASP A 281 -2.77 38.56 -21.25
CA ASP A 281 -3.56 39.42 -22.15
C ASP A 281 -4.41 38.57 -23.09
N ILE A 282 -5.59 38.16 -22.61
CA ILE A 282 -6.51 37.31 -23.39
C ILE A 282 -7.11 37.98 -24.62
N GLU A 283 -6.97 39.30 -24.77
CA GLU A 283 -7.39 40.02 -25.98
C GLU A 283 -6.24 40.15 -27.00
N GLY A 284 -5.00 39.99 -26.55
CA GLY A 284 -3.79 40.13 -27.34
C GLY A 284 -3.49 38.93 -28.23
N ALA A 285 -2.99 39.20 -29.44
CA ALA A 285 -2.66 38.15 -30.42
C ALA A 285 -1.51 37.21 -29.98
N ALA A 286 -0.77 37.56 -28.92
CA ALA A 286 0.29 36.72 -28.36
C ALA A 286 -0.25 35.63 -27.43
N PHE A 287 -1.47 35.78 -26.91
CA PHE A 287 -2.07 34.79 -26.02
C PHE A 287 -2.50 33.53 -26.78
N ASP A 288 -2.19 32.38 -26.19
CA ASP A 288 -2.56 31.06 -26.67
C ASP A 288 -2.97 30.18 -25.50
N SER A 289 -4.25 29.82 -25.46
CA SER A 289 -4.77 28.98 -24.38
C SER A 289 -4.06 27.63 -24.28
N GLU A 290 -3.50 27.07 -25.38
CA GLU A 290 -2.81 25.78 -25.34
C GLU A 290 -1.32 25.89 -24.96
N ASP A 291 -0.81 27.11 -24.81
CA ASP A 291 0.59 27.39 -24.47
C ASP A 291 0.69 28.11 -23.11
N PRO A 292 0.99 27.37 -22.02
CA PRO A 292 1.14 27.93 -20.68
C PRO A 292 2.17 29.06 -20.56
N ASP A 293 3.15 29.15 -21.46
CA ASP A 293 4.13 30.26 -21.45
C ASP A 293 3.47 31.60 -21.78
N SER A 294 2.30 31.59 -22.43
CA SER A 294 1.52 32.79 -22.73
C SER A 294 0.56 33.22 -21.61
N TRP A 295 0.50 32.45 -20.52
CA TRP A 295 -0.48 32.66 -19.44
C TRP A 295 -0.07 33.71 -18.42
N GLY A 296 1.10 34.33 -18.56
CA GLY A 296 1.56 35.36 -17.63
C GLY A 296 2.10 34.81 -16.31
N TYR A 297 2.43 33.51 -16.23
CA TYR A 297 3.16 33.02 -15.07
C TYR A 297 4.49 33.78 -14.89
N THR A 298 4.79 34.24 -13.68
CA THR A 298 6.07 34.89 -13.41
C THR A 298 7.26 33.95 -13.66
N GLN A 299 8.47 34.50 -13.69
CA GLN A 299 9.70 33.74 -13.96
C GLN A 299 9.89 32.54 -13.01
N ASP A 300 10.30 31.39 -13.56
CA ASP A 300 10.43 30.12 -12.83
C ASP A 300 11.24 30.25 -11.53
N GLU A 301 12.36 30.98 -11.56
CA GLU A 301 13.27 31.13 -10.43
C GLU A 301 12.73 31.98 -9.27
N ARG A 302 11.54 32.55 -9.41
CA ARG A 302 10.80 33.26 -8.36
C ARG A 302 9.36 32.80 -8.17
N ARG A 303 8.87 31.91 -9.03
CA ARG A 303 7.49 31.41 -9.00
C ARG A 303 7.31 30.52 -7.78
N VAL A 304 6.52 31.00 -6.81
CA VAL A 304 6.18 30.23 -5.61
C VAL A 304 4.99 29.33 -5.93
N TRP A 305 5.17 28.02 -5.83
CA TRP A 305 4.10 27.06 -6.13
C TRP A 305 3.29 26.74 -4.88
N SER A 306 3.96 26.23 -3.84
CA SER A 306 3.31 25.80 -2.59
C SER A 306 3.71 26.61 -1.37
N VAL A 307 2.87 26.61 -0.34
CA VAL A 307 3.06 27.28 0.95
C VAL A 307 2.52 26.42 2.09
N ALA A 308 3.30 26.22 3.16
CA ALA A 308 2.86 25.51 4.35
C ALA A 308 3.37 26.16 5.63
N TYR A 309 2.46 26.50 6.54
CA TYR A 309 2.84 27.01 7.85
C TYR A 309 3.19 25.84 8.79
N HIS A 310 4.42 25.84 9.33
CA HIS A 310 4.84 24.87 10.32
C HIS A 310 5.86 25.46 11.29
N GLY A 311 5.70 25.22 12.59
CA GLY A 311 6.74 25.56 13.57
C GLY A 311 7.03 27.05 13.77
N GLY A 312 6.11 27.94 13.38
CA GLY A 312 6.37 29.38 13.36
C GLY A 312 7.21 29.85 12.16
N ARG A 313 7.34 29.03 11.12
CA ARG A 313 7.89 29.41 9.82
C ARG A 313 6.87 29.08 8.73
N LEU A 314 6.93 29.84 7.65
CA LEU A 314 6.24 29.53 6.42
C LEU A 314 7.24 28.86 5.47
N TYR A 315 7.02 27.60 5.17
CA TYR A 315 7.75 26.84 4.16
C TYR A 315 7.09 27.06 2.81
N TYR A 316 7.89 27.12 1.74
CA TYR A 316 7.36 27.34 0.39
C TYR A 316 8.31 26.77 -0.66
N SER A 317 7.77 26.34 -1.79
CA SER A 317 8.53 25.82 -2.92
C SER A 317 8.68 26.87 -4.02
N VAL A 318 9.80 26.83 -4.75
CA VAL A 318 10.09 27.76 -5.86
C VAL A 318 10.57 27.00 -7.09
N GLY A 319 9.94 27.32 -8.22
CA GLY A 319 10.30 26.84 -9.55
C GLY A 319 10.14 25.33 -9.78
N GLU A 320 10.36 24.91 -11.02
CA GLU A 320 10.25 23.50 -11.43
C GLU A 320 11.38 22.62 -10.87
N LYS A 321 12.49 23.20 -10.45
CA LYS A 321 13.53 22.47 -9.69
C LYS A 321 13.15 22.15 -8.25
N ALA A 322 11.99 22.64 -7.80
CA ALA A 322 11.48 22.48 -6.46
C ALA A 322 12.55 22.82 -5.41
N GLU A 323 13.01 24.07 -5.43
CA GLU A 323 13.78 24.60 -4.31
C GLU A 323 12.83 24.88 -3.16
N LEU A 324 13.07 24.24 -2.02
CA LEU A 324 12.30 24.47 -0.82
C LEU A 324 12.99 25.52 0.05
N TRP A 325 12.20 26.47 0.51
CA TRP A 325 12.64 27.58 1.34
C TRP A 325 11.72 27.74 2.54
N SER A 326 12.14 28.55 3.51
CA SER A 326 11.26 29.01 4.57
C SER A 326 11.57 30.43 5.02
N VAL A 327 10.57 31.14 5.52
CA VAL A 327 10.71 32.45 6.17
C VAL A 327 10.00 32.42 7.53
N GLY A 328 10.59 33.02 8.55
CA GLY A 328 10.00 33.06 9.89
C GLY A 328 8.73 33.89 9.94
N VAL A 329 7.80 33.50 10.81
CA VAL A 329 6.58 34.26 11.12
C VAL A 329 6.71 34.83 12.53
N ALA A 330 6.81 36.16 12.62
CA ALA A 330 7.01 36.90 13.84
C ALA A 330 5.82 36.78 14.81
N ARG A 331 5.96 37.33 16.03
CA ARG A 331 4.91 37.25 17.06
C ARG A 331 3.63 38.00 16.70
N ASP A 332 3.77 39.09 15.95
CA ASP A 332 2.67 39.88 15.38
C ASP A 332 2.18 39.30 14.03
N GLY A 333 2.74 38.17 13.61
CA GLY A 333 2.38 37.44 12.40
C GLY A 333 3.06 37.93 11.13
N SER A 334 3.90 38.97 11.17
CA SER A 334 4.61 39.45 9.98
C SER A 334 5.72 38.49 9.57
N PHE A 335 6.18 38.60 8.33
CA PHE A 335 7.41 37.95 7.89
C PHE A 335 8.60 38.46 8.72
N ALA A 336 9.43 37.56 9.23
CA ALA A 336 10.55 37.88 10.12
C ALA A 336 11.81 38.36 9.39
N GLY A 337 11.80 38.36 8.05
CA GLY A 337 12.92 38.85 7.23
C GLY A 337 14.15 37.94 7.23
N ASP A 338 13.97 36.66 7.56
CA ASP A 338 15.00 35.62 7.66
C ASP A 338 14.74 34.45 6.68
N PRO A 339 14.59 34.73 5.37
CA PRO A 339 14.41 33.65 4.40
C PRO A 339 15.63 32.74 4.38
N ARG A 340 15.36 31.44 4.32
CA ARG A 340 16.35 30.37 4.41
C ARG A 340 16.07 29.35 3.33
N TRP A 341 17.10 28.96 2.59
CA TRP A 341 17.04 27.77 1.74
C TRP A 341 17.03 26.52 2.62
N GLU A 342 16.07 25.63 2.41
CA GLU A 342 15.93 24.39 3.17
C GLU A 342 16.63 23.22 2.47
N LEU A 343 16.25 22.98 1.22
CA LEU A 343 16.80 21.94 0.35
C LEU A 343 16.39 22.20 -1.10
N THR A 344 17.04 21.50 -2.03
CA THR A 344 16.53 21.33 -3.40
C THR A 344 16.15 19.87 -3.58
N VAL A 345 14.91 19.62 -4.00
CA VAL A 345 14.37 18.26 -4.11
C VAL A 345 15.24 17.42 -5.06
N LYS A 346 15.50 16.18 -4.67
CA LYS A 346 16.23 15.20 -5.49
C LYS A 346 15.24 14.22 -6.07
N ALA A 347 14.77 14.53 -7.27
CA ALA A 347 13.81 13.74 -8.03
C ALA A 347 14.45 13.24 -9.34
N ASP A 348 13.79 12.30 -10.02
CA ASP A 348 14.22 11.87 -11.35
C ASP A 348 13.96 12.91 -12.44
N LYS A 349 12.99 13.80 -12.18
CA LYS A 349 12.59 14.90 -13.03
C LYS A 349 12.39 16.17 -12.22
N ASP A 350 12.79 17.28 -12.81
CA ASP A 350 12.51 18.61 -12.27
C ASP A 350 11.02 18.89 -12.54
N HIS A 351 10.23 18.83 -11.47
CA HIS A 351 8.81 19.20 -11.45
C HIS A 351 8.52 20.06 -10.24
N ALA A 352 7.58 21.00 -10.41
CA ALA A 352 7.12 21.87 -9.34
C ALA A 352 6.54 21.04 -8.18
N VAL A 353 6.92 21.40 -6.95
CA VAL A 353 6.24 20.91 -5.75
C VAL A 353 5.06 21.82 -5.49
N THR A 354 3.85 21.31 -5.71
CA THR A 354 2.60 22.08 -5.60
C THR A 354 1.93 21.96 -4.25
N ASP A 355 2.46 21.12 -3.35
CA ASP A 355 1.91 20.97 -2.00
C ASP A 355 2.96 20.42 -0.99
N ILE A 356 2.84 20.84 0.27
CA ILE A 356 3.73 20.54 1.41
C ILE A 356 2.89 20.23 2.66
N ALA A 357 3.11 19.07 3.28
CA ALA A 357 2.53 18.75 4.59
C ALA A 357 3.59 18.34 5.62
N PHE A 358 3.27 18.51 6.91
CA PHE A 358 4.13 18.10 8.02
C PHE A 358 3.40 17.18 8.99
N ASP A 359 4.04 16.09 9.38
CA ASP A 359 3.50 15.21 10.41
C ASP A 359 3.82 15.69 11.84
N ILE A 360 3.18 15.05 12.83
CA ILE A 360 3.39 15.38 14.25
C ILE A 360 4.80 15.06 14.76
N SER A 361 5.61 14.33 13.98
CA SER A 361 7.01 14.01 14.27
C SER A 361 7.98 15.02 13.62
N GLY A 362 7.47 15.95 12.81
CA GLY A 362 8.25 16.93 12.06
C GLY A 362 8.84 16.39 10.75
N PHE A 363 8.31 15.27 10.23
CA PHE A 363 8.63 14.84 8.87
C PHE A 363 7.87 15.70 7.87
N MET A 364 8.53 16.00 6.76
CA MET A 364 8.00 16.84 5.70
C MET A 364 7.68 16.00 4.49
N TYR A 365 6.50 16.21 3.93
CA TYR A 365 5.96 15.49 2.78
C TYR A 365 5.77 16.47 1.64
N LEU A 366 6.21 16.09 0.43
CA LEU A 366 6.15 16.95 -0.76
C LEU A 366 5.47 16.22 -1.91
N ALA A 367 4.52 16.86 -2.61
CA ALA A 367 3.91 16.36 -3.83
C ALA A 367 4.38 17.16 -5.04
N GLN A 368 4.88 16.46 -6.07
CA GLN A 368 5.14 17.08 -7.36
C GLN A 368 3.92 17.00 -8.27
N ARG A 369 3.67 18.07 -9.02
CA ARG A 369 2.78 18.05 -10.18
C ARG A 369 3.63 18.09 -11.45
N GLY A 370 3.28 17.26 -12.42
CA GLY A 370 3.91 17.29 -13.74
C GLY A 370 3.75 18.64 -14.46
N LEU A 371 4.41 18.76 -15.61
CA LEU A 371 4.35 19.98 -16.44
C LEU A 371 2.90 20.35 -16.77
N VAL A 372 2.56 21.63 -16.64
CA VAL A 372 1.24 22.15 -16.97
C VAL A 372 1.00 22.01 -18.49
N GLU A 373 -0.16 21.50 -18.87
CA GLU A 373 -0.64 21.43 -20.25
C GLU A 373 -2.04 22.05 -20.35
N ASN A 374 -2.54 22.27 -21.57
CA ASN A 374 -3.94 22.63 -21.78
C ASN A 374 -4.44 22.26 -23.16
N ARG A 375 -4.59 20.96 -23.42
CA ARG A 375 -5.06 20.48 -24.71
C ARG A 375 -6.42 21.07 -25.06
N TYR A 376 -6.62 21.51 -26.30
CA TYR A 376 -7.89 22.12 -26.71
C TYR A 376 -9.12 21.21 -26.48
N ASP A 377 -8.97 19.89 -26.43
CA ASP A 377 -10.06 18.94 -26.18
C ASP A 377 -10.31 18.63 -24.70
N TYR A 378 -9.65 19.34 -23.77
CA TYR A 378 -9.73 19.11 -22.32
C TYR A 378 -9.23 17.73 -21.87
N SER A 379 -8.41 17.07 -22.68
CA SER A 379 -7.87 15.75 -22.31
C SER A 379 -6.75 15.79 -21.30
N ARG A 380 -5.97 16.88 -21.26
CA ARG A 380 -4.82 16.98 -20.36
C ARG A 380 -4.63 18.40 -19.85
N PHE A 381 -4.42 18.49 -18.54
CA PHE A 381 -3.99 19.71 -17.85
C PHE A 381 -2.61 19.59 -17.21
N ALA A 382 -2.08 18.37 -17.08
CA ALA A 382 -0.70 18.14 -16.65
C ALA A 382 -0.19 16.77 -17.13
N ASP A 383 1.13 16.64 -17.32
CA ASP A 383 1.80 15.33 -17.51
C ASP A 383 2.10 14.66 -16.16
N THR A 384 1.06 14.13 -15.52
CA THR A 384 1.16 13.58 -14.15
C THR A 384 1.96 12.30 -14.05
N GLY A 385 2.27 11.63 -15.16
CA GLY A 385 2.94 10.31 -15.19
C GLY A 385 4.40 10.29 -14.73
N THR A 386 4.93 11.45 -14.34
CA THR A 386 6.29 11.60 -13.82
C THR A 386 6.34 12.25 -12.43
N GLY A 387 5.18 12.61 -11.85
CA GLY A 387 5.07 13.25 -10.55
C GLY A 387 5.35 12.29 -9.40
N GLU A 388 6.23 12.70 -8.48
CA GLU A 388 6.65 11.91 -7.33
C GLU A 388 6.12 12.50 -6.00
N VAL A 389 6.06 11.65 -4.97
CA VAL A 389 5.73 12.06 -3.60
C VAL A 389 6.86 11.64 -2.66
N PHE A 390 7.39 12.61 -1.92
CA PHE A 390 8.59 12.46 -1.09
C PHE A 390 8.29 12.59 0.39
N ARG A 391 9.14 11.96 1.21
CA ARG A 391 9.26 12.20 2.65
C ARG A 391 10.69 12.53 3.03
N TYR A 392 10.84 13.67 3.68
CA TYR A 392 12.07 14.18 4.28
C TYR A 392 11.97 14.18 5.80
N TRP A 393 13.12 13.99 6.44
CA TRP A 393 13.29 14.17 7.88
C TRP A 393 14.57 14.96 8.14
N ARG A 394 14.66 15.59 9.29
CA ARG A 394 15.86 16.33 9.67
C ARG A 394 17.04 15.39 9.86
N GLU A 395 18.21 15.82 9.40
CA GLU A 395 19.47 15.14 9.68
C GLU A 395 19.72 15.10 11.17
N ASN A 396 20.16 13.94 11.65
CA ASN A 396 20.41 13.72 13.06
C ASN A 396 21.64 12.83 13.28
N PRO A 397 22.83 13.41 13.55
CA PRO A 397 23.07 14.84 13.79
C PRO A 397 22.95 15.58 12.46
N GLY A 398 22.73 16.89 12.48
CA GLY A 398 23.03 17.68 11.28
C GLY A 398 24.50 17.47 10.92
N ASP A 399 24.79 17.07 9.68
CA ASP A 399 26.16 16.99 9.20
C ASP A 399 26.65 18.42 8.90
N PRO A 400 27.67 18.95 9.60
CA PRO A 400 28.16 20.30 9.30
C PRO A 400 28.72 20.45 7.88
N ALA A 401 28.96 19.35 7.17
CA ALA A 401 29.39 19.35 5.77
C ALA A 401 28.23 19.46 4.77
N THR A 402 26.99 19.21 5.19
CA THR A 402 25.78 19.45 4.40
C THR A 402 25.17 20.79 4.80
N GLU A 403 24.79 21.60 3.82
CA GLU A 403 24.17 22.90 4.09
C GLU A 403 22.71 22.75 4.58
N SER A 404 22.02 21.72 4.07
CA SER A 404 20.63 21.40 4.40
C SER A 404 20.53 20.73 5.78
N ILE A 405 19.53 21.13 6.56
CA ILE A 405 19.18 20.43 7.82
C ILE A 405 18.32 19.18 7.59
N TRP A 406 17.90 18.95 6.35
CA TRP A 406 17.11 17.81 5.90
C TRP A 406 18.01 16.80 5.19
N VAL A 407 17.67 15.52 5.31
CA VAL A 407 18.42 14.46 4.62
C VAL A 407 18.52 14.73 3.12
N GLY A 408 19.71 14.57 2.56
CA GLY A 408 19.96 14.84 1.14
C GLY A 408 19.20 13.93 0.16
N MET A 409 18.85 12.71 0.58
CA MET A 409 18.07 11.76 -0.22
C MET A 409 16.76 11.44 0.51
N PRO A 410 15.58 11.79 -0.05
CA PRO A 410 14.30 11.48 0.56
C PRO A 410 13.95 9.99 0.43
N GLN A 411 12.91 9.59 1.15
CA GLN A 411 12.14 8.40 0.81
C GLN A 411 11.03 8.76 -0.17
N ASP A 412 10.65 7.84 -1.05
CA ASP A 412 9.60 8.03 -2.04
C ASP A 412 8.40 7.09 -1.80
N TYR A 413 7.22 7.52 -2.27
CA TYR A 413 5.99 6.73 -2.23
C TYR A 413 5.56 6.29 -3.63
N ALA A 414 4.98 5.09 -3.71
CA ALA A 414 4.30 4.64 -4.92
C ALA A 414 2.96 5.37 -5.09
N VAL A 415 2.74 5.97 -6.26
CA VAL A 415 1.48 6.63 -6.65
C VAL A 415 0.93 5.97 -7.91
N GLY A 416 -0.21 5.29 -7.79
CA GLY A 416 -0.86 4.57 -8.87
C GLY A 416 -0.19 3.24 -9.27
N PHE A 417 -0.95 2.38 -9.94
CA PHE A 417 -0.50 1.09 -10.46
C PHE A 417 0.30 1.09 -11.78
N PRO A 418 0.43 2.18 -12.56
CA PRO A 418 1.36 2.23 -13.69
C PRO A 418 2.80 1.83 -13.29
N HIS A 419 3.60 1.35 -14.26
CA HIS A 419 4.85 0.63 -13.99
C HIS A 419 5.91 1.42 -13.20
N ASP A 420 5.91 2.75 -13.28
CA ASP A 420 6.82 3.63 -12.52
C ASP A 420 6.29 4.03 -11.13
N ASN A 421 4.98 3.89 -10.90
CA ASN A 421 4.27 4.36 -9.71
C ASN A 421 4.52 5.85 -9.43
N ARG A 422 4.47 6.69 -10.47
CA ARG A 422 4.73 8.14 -10.43
C ARG A 422 3.58 8.96 -10.99
N GLN A 423 2.36 8.64 -10.59
CA GLN A 423 1.15 9.31 -11.09
C GLN A 423 0.67 10.44 -10.16
N SER A 424 1.56 11.20 -9.54
CA SER A 424 1.12 12.27 -8.63
C SER A 424 0.47 13.42 -9.40
N ALA A 425 -0.70 13.87 -8.91
CA ALA A 425 -1.39 15.04 -9.43
C ALA A 425 -1.08 16.33 -8.65
N GLY A 426 -0.22 16.24 -7.62
CA GLY A 426 0.34 17.42 -6.95
C GLY A 426 -0.27 17.82 -5.61
N GLY A 427 -1.29 17.12 -5.11
CA GLY A 427 -1.84 17.33 -3.76
C GLY A 427 -1.48 16.22 -2.78
N LEU A 428 -1.28 16.56 -1.52
CA LEU A 428 -1.10 15.64 -0.40
C LEU A 428 -1.52 16.23 0.94
N ASP A 429 -1.97 15.38 1.85
CA ASP A 429 -2.08 15.76 3.26
C ASP A 429 -2.02 14.49 4.13
N LEU A 430 -2.11 14.65 5.45
CA LEU A 430 -2.02 13.59 6.42
C LEU A 430 -3.39 13.33 7.05
N GLN A 431 -3.65 12.07 7.35
CA GLN A 431 -4.91 11.62 7.94
C GLN A 431 -4.61 10.83 9.21
N TYR A 432 -5.64 10.68 10.06
CA TYR A 432 -5.60 9.73 11.16
C TYR A 432 -5.28 8.30 10.68
N GLY A 433 -4.93 7.43 11.63
CA GLY A 433 -4.76 6.01 11.37
C GLY A 433 -6.09 5.32 11.01
N TYR A 434 -5.99 4.12 10.42
CA TYR A 434 -7.13 3.24 10.17
C TYR A 434 -6.92 1.89 10.85
N ASP A 435 -7.99 1.34 11.42
CA ASP A 435 -7.96 -0.01 11.99
C ASP A 435 -7.96 -1.10 10.88
N THR A 436 -7.85 -2.38 11.28
CA THR A 436 -7.83 -3.50 10.33
C THR A 436 -9.14 -3.66 9.53
N GLY A 437 -10.23 -3.04 9.99
CA GLY A 437 -11.51 -2.99 9.27
C GLY A 437 -11.63 -1.78 8.34
N GLY A 438 -10.60 -0.93 8.24
CA GLY A 438 -10.64 0.31 7.49
C GLY A 438 -11.52 1.37 8.16
N ASN A 439 -11.73 1.32 9.47
CA ASN A 439 -12.40 2.38 10.20
C ASN A 439 -11.37 3.39 10.70
N LEU A 440 -11.70 4.67 10.56
CA LEU A 440 -10.85 5.78 11.02
C LEU A 440 -10.63 5.73 12.54
N ASP A 441 -9.39 5.76 12.97
CA ASP A 441 -8.97 5.85 14.36
C ASP A 441 -8.42 7.24 14.67
N ALA A 442 -9.33 8.15 15.06
CA ALA A 442 -9.00 9.52 15.44
C ALA A 442 -8.12 9.66 16.70
N SER A 443 -7.68 8.56 17.31
CA SER A 443 -6.68 8.57 18.38
C SER A 443 -5.24 8.54 17.87
N VAL A 444 -5.02 8.12 16.63
CA VAL A 444 -3.70 8.05 16.00
C VAL A 444 -3.61 9.13 14.92
N CYS A 445 -2.83 10.17 15.18
CA CYS A 445 -2.65 11.30 14.25
C CYS A 445 -1.59 10.99 13.19
N THR A 446 -1.83 11.50 11.97
CA THR A 446 -0.86 11.54 10.84
C THR A 446 -0.19 10.19 10.51
N ASP A 447 -0.91 9.07 10.69
CA ASP A 447 -0.41 7.71 10.41
C ASP A 447 -0.73 7.27 8.98
N THR A 448 -1.53 8.07 8.27
CA THR A 448 -1.93 7.82 6.89
C THR A 448 -1.58 9.02 6.02
N LEU A 449 -0.92 8.78 4.89
CA LEU A 449 -0.66 9.75 3.83
C LEU A 449 -1.79 9.70 2.80
N VAL A 450 -2.39 10.85 2.54
CA VAL A 450 -3.38 11.07 1.50
C VAL A 450 -2.69 11.83 0.37
N LYS A 451 -2.87 11.42 -0.88
CA LYS A 451 -2.25 12.06 -2.03
C LYS A 451 -3.11 11.93 -3.27
N THR A 452 -3.11 12.95 -4.12
CA THR A 452 -3.84 12.92 -5.38
C THR A 452 -3.04 12.28 -6.50
N GLY A 453 -3.73 11.66 -7.44
CA GLY A 453 -3.11 11.08 -8.62
C GLY A 453 -4.10 10.63 -9.69
N ASP A 454 -3.54 10.43 -10.88
CA ASP A 454 -4.24 9.99 -12.07
C ASP A 454 -3.98 8.53 -12.37
N LYS A 455 -4.87 7.90 -13.16
CA LYS A 455 -4.70 6.52 -13.63
C LYS A 455 -4.31 5.56 -12.50
N LEU A 456 -4.90 5.77 -11.32
CA LEU A 456 -4.43 5.18 -10.08
C LEU A 456 -4.48 3.65 -10.12
N ARG A 457 -5.33 3.05 -10.96
CA ARG A 457 -5.48 1.60 -11.16
C ARG A 457 -5.18 1.12 -12.57
N ASP A 458 -4.60 1.96 -13.42
CA ASP A 458 -4.29 1.55 -14.78
C ASP A 458 -3.02 0.71 -14.82
N ASN A 459 -3.19 -0.59 -14.98
CA ASN A 459 -2.09 -1.50 -15.28
C ASN A 459 -2.61 -2.75 -16.03
N PRO A 460 -2.34 -2.87 -17.34
CA PRO A 460 -2.79 -4.01 -18.14
C PRO A 460 -2.29 -5.37 -17.64
N GLU A 461 -1.11 -5.44 -17.01
CA GLU A 461 -0.53 -6.67 -16.48
C GLU A 461 -1.18 -7.12 -15.16
N LEU A 462 -1.74 -6.16 -14.40
CA LEU A 462 -2.44 -6.40 -13.13
C LEU A 462 -3.96 -6.33 -13.26
N ALA A 463 -4.50 -6.13 -14.47
CA ALA A 463 -5.92 -5.90 -14.71
C ALA A 463 -6.83 -6.98 -14.08
N GLU A 464 -6.44 -8.26 -14.16
CA GLU A 464 -7.21 -9.37 -13.54
C GLU A 464 -7.20 -9.29 -12.01
N GLN A 465 -6.08 -8.89 -11.40
CA GLN A 465 -5.97 -8.71 -9.94
C GLN A 465 -6.77 -7.49 -9.48
N LEU A 466 -6.72 -6.40 -10.25
CA LEU A 466 -7.42 -5.16 -9.95
C LEU A 466 -8.92 -5.25 -10.20
N ALA A 467 -9.39 -6.14 -11.08
CA ALA A 467 -10.81 -6.30 -11.38
C ALA A 467 -11.67 -6.60 -10.13
N GLY A 468 -11.13 -7.32 -9.15
CA GLY A 468 -11.83 -7.62 -7.89
C GLY A 468 -12.02 -6.41 -6.98
N GLY A 469 -11.24 -5.34 -7.17
CA GLY A 469 -11.26 -4.12 -6.35
C GLY A 469 -12.00 -2.94 -6.95
N GLY A 470 -12.58 -3.06 -8.15
CA GLY A 470 -13.34 -2.00 -8.81
C GLY A 470 -12.82 -1.62 -10.21
N PRO A 471 -13.37 -0.54 -10.81
CA PRO A 471 -12.98 -0.02 -12.13
C PRO A 471 -11.48 0.26 -12.26
N LEU A 472 -10.93 0.26 -13.48
CA LEU A 472 -9.49 0.53 -13.72
C LEU A 472 -9.19 2.01 -13.97
N ALA A 473 -10.12 2.74 -14.60
CA ALA A 473 -10.02 4.19 -14.74
C ALA A 473 -10.40 4.80 -13.38
N VAL A 474 -9.40 5.22 -12.59
CA VAL A 474 -9.61 5.91 -11.32
C VAL A 474 -8.67 7.10 -11.25
N HIS A 475 -9.24 8.28 -11.10
CA HIS A 475 -8.55 9.54 -10.97
C HIS A 475 -9.05 10.21 -9.69
N GLY A 476 -8.18 10.39 -8.71
CA GLY A 476 -8.59 10.98 -7.45
C GLY A 476 -7.52 10.86 -6.40
N VAL A 477 -7.84 10.17 -5.31
CA VAL A 477 -7.03 10.12 -4.11
C VAL A 477 -6.55 8.69 -3.82
N GLN A 478 -5.27 8.56 -3.49
CA GLN A 478 -4.67 7.36 -2.93
C GLN A 478 -4.34 7.57 -1.44
N ILE A 479 -5.00 6.79 -0.59
CA ILE A 479 -4.82 6.79 0.87
C ILE A 479 -3.89 5.64 1.24
N THR A 480 -2.75 5.91 1.87
CA THR A 480 -1.69 4.91 2.13
C THR A 480 -1.10 5.13 3.53
N PRO A 481 -0.92 4.09 4.37
CA PRO A 481 -0.19 4.24 5.64
C PRO A 481 1.20 4.87 5.45
N THR A 482 1.60 5.81 6.30
CA THR A 482 2.86 6.58 6.15
C THR A 482 4.09 5.67 6.24
N ALA A 483 4.00 4.51 6.87
CA ALA A 483 5.08 3.53 6.94
C ALA A 483 5.41 2.86 5.59
N LEU A 484 4.50 2.88 4.61
CA LEU A 484 4.60 2.15 3.35
C LEU A 484 5.32 2.96 2.25
N VAL A 485 6.58 3.32 2.50
CA VAL A 485 7.50 3.90 1.51
C VAL A 485 8.04 2.82 0.56
N LYS A 486 8.52 3.20 -0.64
CA LYS A 486 9.12 2.21 -1.56
C LYS A 486 10.35 1.55 -0.90
N PRO A 487 10.57 0.24 -1.16
CA PRO A 487 9.81 -0.65 -2.06
C PRO A 487 8.64 -1.41 -1.39
N ALA A 488 8.29 -1.11 -0.12
CA ALA A 488 7.37 -1.93 0.67
C ALA A 488 5.92 -1.96 0.16
N ASN A 489 5.55 -1.09 -0.78
CA ASN A 489 4.21 -0.96 -1.35
C ASN A 489 4.25 -0.73 -2.86
N VAL A 490 5.07 -1.51 -3.56
CA VAL A 490 5.22 -1.49 -5.01
C VAL A 490 4.87 -2.88 -5.56
N PRO A 491 3.80 -3.05 -6.35
CA PRO A 491 2.75 -2.07 -6.66
C PRO A 491 1.89 -1.68 -5.43
N PRO A 492 1.14 -0.56 -5.45
CA PRO A 492 0.50 0.02 -4.27
C PRO A 492 -0.78 -0.68 -3.79
N PHE A 493 -0.76 -2.01 -3.63
CA PHE A 493 -1.87 -2.78 -3.06
C PHE A 493 -2.13 -2.48 -1.58
N GLY A 494 -1.19 -1.90 -0.85
CA GLY A 494 -1.38 -1.40 0.53
C GLY A 494 -2.09 -0.04 0.61
N ALA A 495 -2.85 0.34 -0.42
CA ALA A 495 -3.59 1.60 -0.47
C ALA A 495 -5.11 1.41 -0.62
N TRP A 496 -5.86 2.46 -0.29
CA TRP A 496 -7.26 2.64 -0.68
C TRP A 496 -7.35 3.76 -1.70
N LEU A 497 -8.29 3.65 -2.65
CA LEU A 497 -8.43 4.59 -3.74
C LEU A 497 -9.82 5.21 -3.71
N VAL A 498 -9.93 6.53 -3.79
CA VAL A 498 -11.19 7.26 -3.91
C VAL A 498 -11.17 7.96 -5.25
N ASP A 499 -12.15 7.68 -6.08
CA ASP A 499 -12.31 8.40 -7.34
C ASP A 499 -12.95 9.77 -7.10
N PHE A 500 -12.46 10.80 -7.79
CA PHE A 500 -12.91 12.16 -7.57
C PHE A 500 -14.35 12.36 -8.03
N ASP A 501 -14.74 11.87 -9.20
CA ASP A 501 -16.03 12.22 -9.82
C ASP A 501 -17.04 11.08 -9.92
N GLY A 502 -16.62 9.85 -9.63
CA GLY A 502 -17.45 8.65 -9.66
C GLY A 502 -17.83 8.21 -11.07
N TYR A 503 -17.20 8.76 -12.11
CA TYR A 503 -17.44 8.39 -13.51
C TYR A 503 -16.36 7.43 -14.00
N PHE A 504 -16.79 6.23 -14.41
CA PHE A 504 -15.89 5.12 -14.77
C PHE A 504 -16.06 4.63 -16.23
N GLU A 505 -16.94 5.25 -17.03
CA GLU A 505 -17.19 4.97 -18.45
C GLU A 505 -16.32 5.94 -19.29
N GLU A 506 -15.54 5.57 -20.32
CA GLU A 506 -15.69 4.55 -21.38
C GLU A 506 -14.34 3.96 -21.89
N PRO A 507 -14.24 2.64 -22.17
CA PRO A 507 -13.21 2.06 -23.05
C PRO A 507 -13.67 1.89 -24.53
N GLU A 508 -14.85 2.36 -24.91
CA GLU A 508 -15.49 2.05 -26.21
C GLU A 508 -15.59 3.22 -27.20
N VAL A 509 -15.16 4.43 -26.81
CA VAL A 509 -14.81 5.51 -27.73
C VAL A 509 -13.30 5.73 -27.60
N GLU A 510 -12.60 5.91 -28.71
CA GLU A 510 -11.24 6.50 -28.71
C GLU A 510 -11.32 7.95 -28.20
N GLY A 511 -11.68 8.12 -26.93
CA GLY A 511 -11.53 9.36 -26.18
C GLY A 511 -10.11 9.41 -25.60
N PRO A 512 -9.47 10.58 -25.58
CA PRO A 512 -8.13 10.70 -25.03
C PRO A 512 -8.15 10.38 -23.52
N GLU A 513 -7.16 9.59 -23.08
CA GLU A 513 -6.92 9.32 -21.65
C GLU A 513 -6.79 10.64 -20.89
N VAL A 514 -7.68 10.88 -19.91
CA VAL A 514 -7.69 12.15 -19.14
C VAL A 514 -6.58 12.19 -18.09
N GLU A 515 -5.83 13.30 -18.01
CA GLU A 515 -4.70 13.48 -17.08
C GLU A 515 -4.64 14.92 -16.52
N GLY A 516 -4.30 15.09 -15.24
CA GLY A 516 -4.22 16.39 -14.58
C GLY A 516 -5.57 16.98 -14.17
N HIS A 517 -6.64 16.18 -14.18
CA HIS A 517 -8.00 16.62 -13.82
C HIS A 517 -8.24 16.64 -12.31
N VAL A 518 -7.39 15.96 -11.54
CA VAL A 518 -7.43 16.01 -10.07
C VAL A 518 -6.46 17.09 -9.62
N GLY A 519 -6.89 17.85 -8.61
CA GLY A 519 -6.10 18.91 -8.00
C GLY A 519 -5.50 18.48 -6.67
N ASP A 520 -5.75 19.32 -5.68
CA ASP A 520 -5.21 19.26 -4.33
C ASP A 520 -6.09 18.41 -3.39
N VAL A 521 -5.55 18.03 -2.22
CA VAL A 521 -6.28 17.32 -1.16
C VAL A 521 -5.89 17.78 0.24
N GLU A 522 -6.88 18.10 1.06
CA GLU A 522 -6.70 18.53 2.45
C GLU A 522 -7.59 17.75 3.40
N VAL A 523 -7.10 17.46 4.60
CA VAL A 523 -7.81 16.68 5.62
C VAL A 523 -8.01 17.51 6.87
N TRP A 524 -9.26 17.59 7.35
CA TRP A 524 -9.52 18.22 8.64
C TRP A 524 -9.12 17.29 9.79
N HIS A 525 -7.91 17.43 10.31
CA HIS A 525 -7.42 16.68 11.47
C HIS A 525 -6.83 17.60 12.56
N PRO A 526 -7.63 18.08 13.54
CA PRO A 526 -7.12 18.91 14.64
C PRO A 526 -6.24 18.09 15.62
N CYS A 527 -5.03 17.76 15.18
CA CYS A 527 -4.01 16.97 15.88
C CYS A 527 -3.04 17.85 16.66
N GLU A 528 -2.96 19.14 16.31
CA GLU A 528 -2.17 20.13 17.01
C GLU A 528 -2.67 20.28 18.45
N GLY A 529 -1.80 20.02 19.44
CA GLY A 529 -2.13 19.98 20.87
C GLY A 529 -2.22 18.57 21.49
N ARG A 530 -2.12 17.50 20.70
CA ARG A 530 -1.83 16.13 21.21
C ARG A 530 -0.36 15.73 21.06
N ALA A 531 0.41 16.47 20.25
CA ALA A 531 1.86 16.46 20.24
C ALA A 531 2.38 17.30 21.41
N GLY A 532 2.95 16.67 22.44
CA GLY A 532 3.66 17.39 23.48
C GLY A 532 4.98 17.92 22.91
N TYR A 533 5.12 19.26 22.84
CA TYR A 533 6.38 20.06 22.78
C TYR A 533 7.51 19.49 21.88
N TYR A 534 7.95 20.12 20.78
CA TYR A 534 8.49 21.47 20.65
C TYR A 534 8.56 21.87 19.17
N GLU A 535 8.25 23.12 18.85
CA GLU A 535 9.14 23.89 17.98
C GLU A 535 9.26 25.31 18.56
N GLN A 536 10.41 25.60 19.17
CA GLN A 536 10.77 26.95 19.59
C GLN A 536 11.48 27.65 18.44
N ILE A 537 10.95 28.82 18.10
CA ILE A 537 11.54 29.88 17.27
C ILE A 537 13.04 30.06 17.60
N PRO A 538 13.97 30.09 16.63
CA PRO A 538 15.40 30.17 16.91
C PRO A 538 15.80 31.51 17.54
N GLY A 539 16.34 31.43 18.76
CA GLY A 539 17.15 32.47 19.41
C GLY A 539 18.65 32.18 19.30
N PRO A 540 19.54 33.09 19.78
CA PRO A 540 20.99 33.09 19.53
C PRO A 540 21.71 31.93 20.24
N PRO A 541 23.01 31.67 19.95
CA PRO A 541 23.57 30.31 19.88
C PRO A 541 23.45 29.55 21.20
N VAL A 542 22.82 28.38 21.11
CA VAL A 542 22.60 27.47 22.24
C VAL A 542 23.95 26.95 22.74
N GLU A 543 24.14 27.06 24.04
CA GLU A 543 25.28 26.50 24.76
C GLU A 543 25.40 25.00 24.46
N LYS A 544 26.59 24.55 24.07
CA LYS A 544 26.86 23.13 23.78
C LYS A 544 26.66 22.32 25.07
N LYS A 545 25.65 21.45 25.12
CA LYS A 545 25.29 20.64 26.29
C LYS A 545 24.89 19.23 25.86
N VAL A 546 25.41 18.20 26.54
CA VAL A 546 24.93 16.82 26.40
C VAL A 546 23.74 16.64 27.34
N ASP A 547 22.67 15.98 26.89
CA ASP A 547 21.46 15.74 27.70
C ASP A 547 20.74 14.49 27.20
N LEU A 548 20.43 13.52 28.07
CA LEU A 548 19.72 12.29 27.70
C LEU A 548 18.35 12.24 28.36
N ILE A 549 17.31 12.17 27.54
CA ILE A 549 15.94 11.96 28.00
C ILE A 549 15.50 10.53 27.76
N LEU A 550 14.77 9.97 28.72
CA LEU A 550 14.06 8.71 28.56
C LEU A 550 12.58 8.95 28.22
N LYS A 551 12.07 8.22 27.22
CA LYS A 551 10.63 8.13 26.95
C LYS A 551 10.15 6.67 26.96
N PRO A 552 9.92 6.07 28.14
CA PRO A 552 9.30 4.76 28.24
C PRO A 552 7.82 4.82 27.82
N ARG A 553 7.39 3.84 27.02
CA ARG A 553 6.00 3.67 26.61
C ARG A 553 5.56 2.22 26.71
N ALA A 554 4.30 1.99 27.07
CA ALA A 554 3.69 0.67 26.98
C ALA A 554 3.29 0.40 25.53
N ARG A 555 3.66 -0.76 24.98
CA ARG A 555 3.34 -1.11 23.58
C ARG A 555 1.83 -1.36 23.37
N THR A 556 1.14 -1.74 24.44
CA THR A 556 -0.32 -1.83 24.50
C THR A 556 -0.82 -1.24 25.83
N PRO A 557 -2.06 -0.71 25.90
CA PRO A 557 -2.58 -0.07 27.13
C PRO A 557 -2.92 -1.05 28.26
N VAL A 558 -3.02 -2.35 27.93
CA VAL A 558 -3.41 -3.42 28.86
C VAL A 558 -2.48 -4.62 28.67
N CYS A 559 -1.97 -5.20 29.76
CA CYS A 559 -1.19 -6.43 29.72
C CYS A 559 -2.04 -7.57 29.15
N THR A 560 -1.40 -8.58 28.61
CA THR A 560 -2.11 -9.77 28.16
C THR A 560 -2.80 -10.47 29.35
N ALA A 561 -3.79 -11.31 29.08
CA ALA A 561 -4.56 -11.99 30.13
C ALA A 561 -3.70 -12.93 31.00
N ASP A 562 -2.58 -13.42 30.46
CA ASP A 562 -1.53 -14.21 31.11
C ASP A 562 -0.49 -13.37 31.88
N GLY A 563 -0.71 -12.05 32.01
CA GLY A 563 0.12 -11.17 32.82
C GLY A 563 1.41 -10.71 32.14
N VAL A 564 1.51 -10.80 30.81
CA VAL A 564 2.65 -10.27 30.05
C VAL A 564 2.42 -8.81 29.70
N CYS A 565 3.34 -7.97 30.16
CA CYS A 565 3.38 -6.54 29.89
C CYS A 565 4.56 -6.24 28.96
N THR A 566 4.40 -5.29 28.06
CA THR A 566 5.42 -4.98 27.05
C THR A 566 5.67 -3.48 26.98
N PHE A 567 6.93 -3.09 27.10
CA PHE A 567 7.38 -1.71 27.14
C PHE A 567 8.48 -1.47 26.11
N VAL A 568 8.62 -0.22 25.69
CA VAL A 568 9.75 0.28 24.91
C VAL A 568 10.34 1.45 25.67
N ILE A 569 11.64 1.42 25.93
CA ILE A 569 12.38 2.51 26.57
C ILE A 569 13.18 3.19 25.47
N ASP A 570 12.72 4.34 25.00
CA ASP A 570 13.49 5.15 24.06
C ASP A 570 14.47 6.03 24.84
N ILE A 571 15.76 5.88 24.57
CA ILE A 571 16.83 6.76 25.07
C ILE A 571 17.16 7.75 23.97
N ILE A 572 16.99 9.04 24.24
CA ILE A 572 17.11 10.10 23.24
C ILE A 572 18.17 11.08 23.73
N ASN A 573 19.10 11.46 22.86
CA ASN A 573 19.97 12.60 23.15
C ASN A 573 19.17 13.90 22.91
N ASN A 574 18.71 14.54 23.98
CA ASN A 574 18.02 15.83 23.96
C ASN A 574 19.00 17.02 24.04
N GLY A 575 20.30 16.75 24.07
CA GLY A 575 21.35 17.75 24.08
C GLY A 575 21.64 18.33 22.70
N SER A 576 22.45 19.39 22.67
CA SER A 576 22.90 20.08 21.46
C SER A 576 24.22 19.55 20.90
N VAL A 577 24.83 18.53 21.51
CA VAL A 577 26.08 17.90 21.06
C VAL A 577 25.97 16.38 20.96
N LEU A 578 26.79 15.80 20.09
CA LEU A 578 26.97 14.35 19.95
C LEU A 578 27.34 13.71 21.28
N TYR A 579 26.62 12.65 21.65
CA TYR A 579 27.04 11.74 22.70
C TYR A 579 27.75 10.54 22.06
N ASP A 580 29.00 10.32 22.43
CA ASP A 580 29.80 9.16 22.03
C ASP A 580 30.46 8.56 23.28
N GLY A 581 29.94 7.43 23.73
CA GLY A 581 30.42 6.80 24.95
C GLY A 581 29.55 5.65 25.47
N PRO A 582 29.94 5.02 26.58
CA PRO A 582 29.21 3.90 27.16
C PRO A 582 27.92 4.37 27.86
N LEU A 583 26.80 3.68 27.66
CA LEU A 583 25.55 3.94 28.40
C LEU A 583 25.19 2.81 29.35
N THR A 584 24.63 3.19 30.50
CA THR A 584 24.00 2.28 31.44
C THR A 584 22.57 2.75 31.69
N VAL A 585 21.60 1.87 31.45
CA VAL A 585 20.20 2.09 31.79
C VAL A 585 19.78 1.08 32.85
N THR A 586 19.10 1.55 33.90
CA THR A 586 18.52 0.72 34.96
C THR A 586 17.00 0.72 34.83
N ASP A 587 16.43 -0.45 34.57
CA ASP A 587 14.99 -0.72 34.51
C ASP A 587 14.52 -1.22 35.88
N THR A 588 13.46 -0.64 36.43
CA THR A 588 12.95 -0.90 37.78
C THR A 588 11.44 -1.04 37.77
N TYR A 589 10.90 -2.01 38.52
CA TYR A 589 9.47 -2.23 38.71
C TYR A 589 9.03 -1.84 40.13
N PRO A 590 8.60 -0.59 40.40
CA PRO A 590 8.29 -0.12 41.75
C PRO A 590 7.09 -0.84 42.38
N GLY A 591 6.14 -1.28 41.56
CA GLY A 591 4.92 -1.98 41.99
C GLY A 591 5.12 -3.46 42.32
N GLY A 592 6.34 -3.99 42.21
CA GLY A 592 6.67 -5.39 42.47
C GLY A 592 7.35 -6.07 41.29
N ALA A 593 8.35 -6.92 41.60
CA ALA A 593 9.19 -7.57 40.61
C ALA A 593 8.38 -8.50 39.68
N PRO A 594 8.66 -8.49 38.36
CA PRO A 594 8.13 -9.50 37.46
C PRO A 594 8.71 -10.88 37.79
N ALA A 595 7.98 -11.94 37.43
CA ALA A 595 8.47 -13.31 37.48
C ALA A 595 9.62 -13.54 36.49
N SER A 596 9.59 -12.87 35.34
CA SER A 596 10.71 -12.83 34.39
C SER A 596 10.65 -11.55 33.53
N SER A 597 11.80 -11.10 33.05
CA SER A 597 11.90 -10.03 32.05
C SER A 597 12.93 -10.39 30.99
N SER A 598 12.61 -10.09 29.74
CA SER A 598 13.53 -10.21 28.60
C SER A 598 13.69 -8.87 27.91
N PHE A 599 14.91 -8.60 27.43
CA PHE A 599 15.31 -7.34 26.82
C PHE A 599 15.80 -7.57 25.39
N GLY A 600 15.64 -6.57 24.52
CA GLY A 600 16.20 -6.58 23.16
C GLY A 600 16.37 -5.15 22.63
N PRO A 601 17.21 -4.93 21.61
CA PRO A 601 18.07 -5.92 20.94
C PRO A 601 19.35 -6.25 21.73
N ILE A 602 19.75 -7.53 21.76
CA ILE A 602 20.98 -8.04 22.39
C ILE A 602 21.70 -8.91 21.34
N PRO A 603 22.85 -8.50 20.76
CA PRO A 603 23.56 -7.20 20.88
C PRO A 603 22.81 -6.03 20.21
N PRO A 604 23.19 -4.74 20.44
CA PRO A 604 24.37 -4.25 21.16
C PRO A 604 24.20 -4.05 22.67
N TRP A 605 22.99 -4.16 23.22
CA TRP A 605 22.78 -4.08 24.67
C TRP A 605 23.17 -5.38 25.38
N THR A 606 23.70 -5.26 26.60
CA THR A 606 23.89 -6.37 27.51
C THR A 606 23.05 -6.13 28.75
N CYS A 607 21.94 -6.86 28.90
CA CYS A 607 20.99 -6.68 29.98
C CYS A 607 20.98 -7.88 30.94
N GLY A 608 20.97 -7.62 32.24
CA GLY A 608 20.90 -8.65 33.27
C GLY A 608 20.25 -8.15 34.56
N PRO A 609 19.80 -9.06 35.44
CA PRO A 609 19.23 -8.68 36.73
C PRO A 609 20.29 -8.01 37.62
N SER A 610 19.97 -6.84 38.17
CA SER A 610 20.83 -6.08 39.10
C SER A 610 20.27 -6.02 40.52
N GLY A 611 19.02 -6.47 40.72
CA GLY A 611 18.36 -6.57 42.01
C GLY A 611 16.93 -7.11 41.89
N PRO A 612 16.19 -7.27 42.99
CA PRO A 612 14.77 -7.66 42.94
C PRO A 612 13.94 -6.65 42.15
N GLY A 613 13.41 -7.07 40.99
CA GLY A 613 12.64 -6.20 40.09
C GLY A 613 13.48 -5.08 39.47
N GLN A 614 14.79 -5.26 39.38
CA GLN A 614 15.72 -4.31 38.79
C GLN A 614 16.63 -5.00 37.78
N PHE A 615 16.79 -4.37 36.61
CA PHE A 615 17.61 -4.88 35.52
C PHE A 615 18.54 -3.78 35.03
N ARG A 616 19.80 -4.13 34.79
CA ARG A 616 20.81 -3.22 34.26
C ARG A 616 21.11 -3.60 32.83
N CYS A 617 21.03 -2.62 31.93
CA CYS A 617 21.36 -2.72 30.52
C CYS A 617 22.56 -1.83 30.22
N ASP A 618 23.66 -2.41 29.75
CA ASP A 618 24.88 -1.70 29.37
C ASP A 618 25.09 -1.73 27.85
N ASN A 619 25.54 -0.61 27.29
CA ASN A 619 26.04 -0.48 25.93
C ASN A 619 27.47 0.08 25.99
N ALA A 620 28.43 -0.64 25.41
CA ALA A 620 29.86 -0.35 25.58
C ALA A 620 30.36 0.90 24.83
N GLY A 621 29.61 1.39 23.83
CA GLY A 621 29.99 2.55 23.04
C GLY A 621 28.89 2.87 22.03
N ILE A 622 27.99 3.76 22.42
CA ILE A 622 26.90 4.22 21.57
C ILE A 622 27.14 5.65 21.13
N VAL A 623 26.85 5.88 19.85
CA VAL A 623 26.92 7.19 19.22
C VAL A 623 25.48 7.68 19.06
N LEU A 624 25.07 8.64 19.88
CA LEU A 624 23.75 9.28 19.83
C LEU A 624 23.91 10.75 19.51
N SER A 625 23.47 11.11 18.32
CA SER A 625 23.43 12.48 17.83
C SER A 625 22.29 13.31 18.44
N PRO A 626 22.34 14.65 18.44
CA PRO A 626 21.27 15.52 18.94
C PRO A 626 19.88 15.22 18.35
N GLY A 627 19.03 14.55 19.12
CA GLY A 627 17.67 14.10 18.79
C GLY A 627 17.60 12.63 18.33
N ALA A 628 18.74 11.97 18.10
CA ALA A 628 18.79 10.55 17.79
C ALA A 628 18.36 9.73 18.99
N SER A 629 17.74 8.59 18.72
CA SER A 629 17.21 7.72 19.75
C SER A 629 17.62 6.27 19.54
N THR A 630 17.69 5.53 20.63
CA THR A 630 17.87 4.08 20.62
C THR A 630 16.84 3.43 21.55
N PRO A 631 16.16 2.35 21.11
CA PRO A 631 15.18 1.67 21.95
C PRO A 631 15.78 0.50 22.73
N ILE A 632 15.23 0.25 23.92
CA ILE A 632 15.29 -1.04 24.62
C ILE A 632 13.86 -1.60 24.70
N PHE A 633 13.62 -2.73 24.04
CA PHE A 633 12.36 -3.48 24.12
C PHE A 633 12.36 -4.33 25.38
N VAL A 634 11.31 -4.21 26.19
CA VAL A 634 11.14 -4.94 27.45
C VAL A 634 9.86 -5.77 27.39
N LYS A 635 9.97 -7.06 27.66
CA LYS A 635 8.82 -7.96 27.86
C LYS A 635 8.91 -8.53 29.27
N ALA A 636 7.95 -8.16 30.12
CA ALA A 636 7.89 -8.53 31.52
C ALA A 636 6.69 -9.44 31.80
N MET A 637 6.89 -10.54 32.50
CA MET A 637 5.83 -11.46 32.94
C MET A 637 5.56 -11.24 34.43
N MET A 638 4.35 -10.82 34.79
CA MET A 638 3.99 -10.55 36.19
C MET A 638 3.64 -11.84 36.95
N PRO A 639 3.93 -11.91 38.27
CA PRO A 639 3.56 -13.07 39.07
C PRO A 639 2.04 -13.22 39.17
N ALA A 640 1.55 -14.45 39.24
CA ALA A 640 0.11 -14.78 39.26
C ALA A 640 -0.68 -14.16 40.44
N GLY A 641 -0.01 -13.65 41.47
CA GLY A 641 -0.58 -12.95 42.62
C GLY A 641 -0.33 -11.44 42.64
N TYR A 642 0.04 -10.83 41.51
CA TYR A 642 0.31 -9.40 41.42
C TYR A 642 -0.95 -8.60 41.80
N ARG A 643 -0.88 -7.89 42.92
CA ARG A 643 -2.03 -7.19 43.54
C ARG A 643 -2.36 -5.82 42.91
N PRO A 644 -1.40 -5.03 42.41
CA PRO A 644 -1.73 -3.75 41.78
C PRO A 644 -2.49 -3.91 40.45
N ASN A 645 -3.49 -3.05 40.21
CA ASN A 645 -4.26 -2.99 38.95
C ASN A 645 -3.46 -2.46 37.74
N THR A 646 -2.23 -2.00 37.98
CA THR A 646 -1.35 -1.40 36.97
C THR A 646 0.08 -1.85 37.22
N VAL A 647 0.77 -2.22 36.15
CA VAL A 647 2.21 -2.50 36.14
C VAL A 647 2.91 -1.23 35.70
N GLU A 648 3.77 -0.71 36.56
CA GLU A 648 4.61 0.45 36.27
C GLU A 648 6.05 -0.03 36.03
N ASN A 649 6.60 0.31 34.88
CA ASN A 649 8.00 0.07 34.54
C ASN A 649 8.73 1.42 34.42
N CYS A 650 9.77 1.61 35.22
CA CYS A 650 10.55 2.85 35.28
C CYS A 650 11.97 2.60 34.82
N ALA A 651 12.45 3.40 33.89
CA ALA A 651 13.83 3.35 33.44
C ALA A 651 14.59 4.60 33.92
N GLU A 652 15.87 4.43 34.22
CA GLU A 652 16.79 5.49 34.60
C GLU A 652 18.13 5.34 33.87
N VAL A 653 18.56 6.37 33.15
CA VAL A 653 19.87 6.39 32.49
C VAL A 653 20.89 6.99 33.44
N LYS A 654 22.01 6.30 33.62
CA LYS A 654 23.09 6.77 34.49
C LYS A 654 23.65 8.08 33.93
N SER A 655 23.78 9.09 34.79
CA SER A 655 24.37 10.38 34.44
C SER A 655 25.70 10.22 33.71
N ILE A 656 25.88 10.97 32.63
CA ILE A 656 27.08 10.95 31.80
C ILE A 656 27.89 12.26 31.96
N PRO A 657 29.20 12.27 31.61
CA PRO A 657 30.01 13.47 31.71
C PRO A 657 29.48 14.61 30.82
N GLY A 658 29.26 15.80 31.40
CA GLY A 658 28.78 16.99 30.66
C GLY A 658 27.26 17.16 30.63
N GLU A 659 26.51 16.23 31.22
CA GLU A 659 25.06 16.33 31.39
C GLU A 659 24.70 17.08 32.67
N ASN A 660 24.07 18.26 32.52
CA ASN A 660 23.69 19.13 33.64
C ASN A 660 22.21 19.03 34.04
N ASP A 661 21.35 18.53 33.14
CA ASP A 661 19.96 18.23 33.50
C ASP A 661 19.87 16.72 33.68
N LEU A 662 19.56 16.30 34.89
CA LEU A 662 19.38 14.89 35.24
C LEU A 662 17.91 14.59 35.57
N THR A 663 17.04 15.60 35.47
CA THR A 663 15.62 15.49 35.86
C THR A 663 14.82 14.65 34.85
N ASN A 664 15.31 14.59 33.61
CA ASN A 664 14.79 13.85 32.47
C ASN A 664 15.45 12.47 32.27
N ASN A 665 16.47 12.14 33.06
CA ASN A 665 17.14 10.83 33.02
C ASN A 665 16.28 9.68 33.58
N ARG A 666 15.12 9.96 34.17
CA ARG A 666 14.23 8.96 34.76
C ARG A 666 12.79 9.17 34.32
N ALA A 667 12.17 8.12 33.78
CA ALA A 667 10.77 8.16 33.37
C ALA A 667 10.12 6.78 33.56
N CYS A 668 8.78 6.76 33.57
CA CYS A 668 8.00 5.54 33.82
C CYS A 668 6.86 5.39 32.81
N ALA A 669 6.57 4.15 32.44
CA ALA A 669 5.40 3.76 31.67
C ALA A 669 4.47 2.89 32.53
N LYS A 670 3.15 3.04 32.33
CA LYS A 670 2.13 2.25 33.01
C LYS A 670 1.32 1.44 32.02
N GLN A 671 1.07 0.19 32.35
CA GLN A 671 0.16 -0.69 31.62
C GLN A 671 -0.88 -1.23 32.60
N ARG A 672 -2.17 -1.25 32.22
CA ARG A 672 -3.20 -1.82 33.09
C ARG A 672 -3.09 -3.34 33.08
N ILE A 673 -3.11 -3.98 34.23
CA ILE A 673 -3.26 -5.44 34.29
C ILE A 673 -4.72 -5.72 34.62
N ARG A 674 -5.43 -6.39 33.72
CA ARG A 674 -6.79 -6.83 34.01
C ARG A 674 -6.68 -7.96 35.01
N HIS A 675 -7.20 -7.76 36.22
CA HIS A 675 -7.55 -8.89 37.06
C HIS A 675 -8.67 -9.63 36.33
N SER A 676 -8.33 -10.77 35.74
CA SER A 676 -9.31 -11.79 35.41
C SER A 676 -10.11 -12.06 36.69
N ASP A 677 -11.44 -11.97 36.63
CA ASP A 677 -12.35 -12.44 37.69
C ASP A 677 -11.78 -13.72 38.31
N SER A 678 -11.18 -13.59 39.48
CA SER A 678 -10.44 -14.69 40.10
C SER A 678 -11.44 -15.74 40.53
N GLY A 679 -11.37 -16.93 39.93
CA GLY A 679 -12.19 -18.09 40.26
C GLY A 679 -13.17 -18.55 39.18
N LYS A 680 -13.13 -18.00 37.95
CA LYS A 680 -13.98 -18.48 36.84
C LYS A 680 -13.19 -19.26 35.79
N PRO A 681 -13.67 -20.46 35.38
CA PRO A 681 -13.12 -21.15 34.23
C PRO A 681 -13.44 -20.36 32.95
N ALA A 682 -12.42 -20.16 32.11
CA ALA A 682 -12.55 -19.56 30.79
C ALA A 682 -11.71 -20.37 29.82
N MET A 683 -12.23 -20.58 28.62
CA MET A 683 -11.65 -21.48 27.63
C MET A 683 -11.72 -20.83 26.25
N ARG A 684 -10.78 -21.16 25.38
CA ARG A 684 -10.77 -20.79 23.96
C ARG A 684 -10.60 -22.04 23.11
N ILE A 685 -11.26 -22.09 21.97
CA ILE A 685 -11.05 -23.12 20.95
C ILE A 685 -10.41 -22.50 19.70
N THR A 686 -9.42 -23.18 19.13
CA THR A 686 -8.83 -22.86 17.83
C THR A 686 -8.82 -24.13 16.97
N LYS A 687 -8.84 -23.96 15.65
CA LYS A 687 -8.83 -25.06 14.70
C LYS A 687 -8.00 -24.69 13.49
N MET A 688 -7.16 -25.61 13.04
CA MET A 688 -6.33 -25.46 11.86
C MET A 688 -6.37 -26.76 11.06
N CYS A 689 -6.47 -26.67 9.74
CA CYS A 689 -6.35 -27.83 8.85
C CYS A 689 -5.05 -27.71 8.06
N SER A 690 -4.31 -28.81 7.92
CA SER A 690 -3.12 -28.85 7.08
C SER A 690 -3.49 -28.55 5.62
N GLY A 691 -2.68 -27.77 4.91
CA GLY A 691 -2.80 -27.63 3.45
C GLY A 691 -2.76 -29.00 2.78
N ALA A 692 -3.54 -29.18 1.71
CA ALA A 692 -3.51 -30.44 0.97
C ALA A 692 -2.13 -30.62 0.35
N LEU A 693 -1.43 -31.71 0.65
CA LEU A 693 -0.23 -32.13 -0.08
C LEU A 693 -0.66 -32.98 -1.28
N ALA A 694 0.05 -32.87 -2.40
CA ALA A 694 -0.21 -33.72 -3.56
C ALA A 694 -0.11 -35.22 -3.18
N GLY A 695 -1.18 -35.98 -3.46
CA GLY A 695 -1.27 -37.41 -3.15
C GLY A 695 -1.67 -37.78 -1.71
N ALA A 696 -2.08 -36.82 -0.87
CA ALA A 696 -2.59 -37.12 0.47
C ALA A 696 -3.98 -37.78 0.41
N ALA A 697 -4.12 -38.97 1.02
CA ALA A 697 -5.39 -39.71 1.07
C ALA A 697 -6.39 -39.14 2.10
N ALA A 698 -5.92 -38.31 3.03
CA ALA A 698 -6.74 -37.64 4.03
C ALA A 698 -6.09 -36.31 4.44
N VAL A 699 -6.92 -35.34 4.84
CA VAL A 699 -6.49 -34.02 5.34
C VAL A 699 -6.63 -34.00 6.85
N THR A 700 -5.56 -33.62 7.55
CA THR A 700 -5.56 -33.59 9.02
C THR A 700 -5.93 -32.20 9.53
N CYS A 701 -6.90 -32.12 10.43
CA CYS A 701 -7.24 -30.89 11.13
C CYS A 701 -6.95 -31.04 12.62
N ARG A 702 -6.19 -30.09 13.18
CA ARG A 702 -5.92 -29.97 14.61
C ARG A 702 -6.96 -29.09 15.27
N ILE A 703 -7.60 -29.60 16.31
CA ILE A 703 -8.48 -28.84 17.19
C ILE A 703 -7.76 -28.64 18.51
N THR A 704 -7.55 -27.39 18.90
CA THR A 704 -6.86 -27.04 20.14
C THR A 704 -7.81 -26.31 21.09
N VAL A 705 -7.80 -26.72 22.35
CA VAL A 705 -8.56 -26.10 23.42
C VAL A 705 -7.58 -25.56 24.45
N ILE A 706 -7.70 -24.26 24.77
CA ILE A 706 -6.79 -23.53 25.65
C ILE A 706 -7.58 -23.05 26.85
N SER A 707 -7.11 -23.37 28.06
CA SER A 707 -7.64 -22.80 29.30
C SER A 707 -7.06 -21.41 29.52
N THR A 708 -7.91 -20.39 29.40
CA THR A 708 -7.55 -18.96 29.53
C THR A 708 -8.05 -18.35 30.85
N GLY A 709 -8.79 -19.12 31.65
CA GLY A 709 -9.34 -18.70 32.94
C GLY A 709 -8.40 -18.93 34.11
N THR A 710 -8.87 -18.60 35.32
CA THR A 710 -8.08 -18.66 36.57
C THR A 710 -8.38 -19.88 37.43
N SER A 711 -9.31 -20.74 37.02
CA SER A 711 -9.61 -22.03 37.64
C SER A 711 -9.96 -23.07 36.58
N SER A 712 -9.76 -24.36 36.87
CA SER A 712 -10.22 -25.45 36.01
C SER A 712 -11.75 -25.49 35.91
N PRO A 713 -12.34 -25.86 34.76
CA PRO A 713 -13.77 -26.13 34.66
C PRO A 713 -14.24 -27.21 35.66
N THR A 714 -15.38 -26.96 36.31
CA THR A 714 -15.96 -27.86 37.31
C THR A 714 -16.67 -29.09 36.71
N GLY A 715 -16.96 -29.06 35.41
CA GLY A 715 -17.51 -30.18 34.63
C GLY A 715 -16.67 -30.49 33.38
N PRO A 716 -16.97 -31.58 32.64
CA PRO A 716 -16.19 -31.98 31.47
C PRO A 716 -16.28 -30.94 30.35
N VAL A 717 -15.19 -30.80 29.60
CA VAL A 717 -15.12 -30.01 28.37
C VAL A 717 -15.49 -30.91 27.21
N ARG A 718 -16.49 -30.50 26.39
CA ARG A 718 -16.99 -31.25 25.24
C ARG A 718 -16.83 -30.44 23.97
N ILE A 719 -16.25 -31.08 22.94
CA ILE A 719 -16.02 -30.54 21.62
C ILE A 719 -16.81 -31.38 20.60
N ASN A 720 -17.63 -30.73 19.78
CA ASN A 720 -18.31 -31.35 18.66
C ASN A 720 -17.73 -30.81 17.36
N ASP A 721 -17.19 -31.70 16.52
CA ASP A 721 -16.55 -31.40 15.25
C ASP A 721 -17.34 -31.98 14.08
N ALA A 722 -17.58 -31.20 13.04
CA ALA A 722 -18.24 -31.67 11.83
C ALA A 722 -17.73 -30.91 10.60
N ALA A 723 -17.59 -31.64 9.49
CA ALA A 723 -17.10 -31.09 8.23
C ALA A 723 -18.13 -31.21 7.11
N THR A 724 -18.15 -30.20 6.24
CA THR A 724 -19.04 -30.14 5.07
C THR A 724 -18.27 -29.63 3.86
N LEU A 725 -18.55 -30.20 2.68
CA LEU A 725 -18.04 -29.68 1.42
C LEU A 725 -18.54 -28.25 1.20
N VAL A 726 -17.64 -27.34 0.80
CA VAL A 726 -18.00 -25.95 0.50
C VAL A 726 -18.96 -25.90 -0.70
N ALA A 727 -18.76 -26.78 -1.67
CA ALA A 727 -19.70 -27.01 -2.77
C ALA A 727 -20.80 -28.00 -2.34
N GLY A 728 -22.02 -27.50 -2.16
CA GLY A 728 -23.22 -28.33 -1.97
C GLY A 728 -23.47 -28.84 -0.55
N GLY A 729 -22.66 -28.48 0.44
CA GLY A 729 -22.96 -28.67 1.88
C GLY A 729 -23.03 -30.13 2.35
N ARG A 730 -22.59 -31.10 1.54
CA ARG A 730 -22.62 -32.52 1.90
C ARG A 730 -21.61 -32.79 3.03
N PRO A 731 -21.96 -33.62 4.04
CA PRO A 731 -21.04 -33.97 5.11
C PRO A 731 -19.78 -34.69 4.58
N VAL A 732 -18.63 -34.36 5.17
CA VAL A 732 -17.34 -35.04 4.96
C VAL A 732 -17.08 -35.95 6.16
N GLN A 733 -16.71 -37.21 5.90
CA GLN A 733 -16.43 -38.15 6.98
C GLN A 733 -15.07 -37.92 7.63
N ILE A 734 -15.09 -37.78 8.96
CA ILE A 734 -13.92 -37.90 9.82
C ILE A 734 -13.58 -39.39 9.92
N GLN A 735 -12.41 -39.79 9.44
CA GLN A 735 -11.95 -41.18 9.33
C GLN A 735 -11.20 -41.66 10.57
N THR A 736 -10.33 -40.81 11.10
CA THR A 736 -9.53 -41.11 12.30
C THR A 736 -9.52 -39.92 13.24
N VAL A 737 -9.28 -40.20 14.52
CA VAL A 737 -9.01 -39.20 15.55
C VAL A 737 -7.78 -39.63 16.34
N THR A 738 -6.88 -38.70 16.60
CA THR A 738 -5.63 -38.92 17.34
C THR A 738 -5.49 -37.84 18.41
N PRO A 739 -5.86 -38.15 19.66
CA PRO A 739 -5.70 -37.22 20.77
C PRO A 739 -4.26 -37.09 21.24
N ASP A 740 -3.92 -35.96 21.85
CA ASP A 740 -2.58 -35.68 22.41
C ASP A 740 -2.28 -36.41 23.72
N GLY A 741 -3.27 -37.05 24.33
CA GLY A 741 -3.14 -37.80 25.57
C GLY A 741 -4.39 -38.64 25.87
N ALA A 742 -4.24 -39.59 26.80
CA ALA A 742 -5.26 -40.60 27.12
C ALA A 742 -6.50 -40.03 27.85
N GLU A 743 -6.47 -38.78 28.29
CA GLU A 743 -7.57 -38.12 29.00
C GLU A 743 -8.70 -37.69 28.07
N TRP A 744 -8.44 -37.62 26.75
CA TRP A 744 -9.48 -37.42 25.75
C TRP A 744 -10.28 -38.71 25.54
N THR A 745 -11.60 -38.58 25.61
CA THR A 745 -12.55 -39.63 25.20
C THR A 745 -13.31 -39.14 23.97
N CYS A 746 -13.05 -39.74 22.82
CA CYS A 746 -13.71 -39.40 21.56
C CYS A 746 -14.68 -40.51 21.12
N GLY A 747 -15.74 -40.12 20.41
CA GLY A 747 -16.69 -41.05 19.80
C GLY A 747 -16.05 -41.91 18.70
N PRO A 748 -16.73 -43.01 18.29
CA PRO A 748 -16.22 -43.89 17.25
C PRO A 748 -16.13 -43.17 15.91
N VAL A 749 -15.08 -43.49 15.14
CA VAL A 749 -14.84 -43.05 13.76
C VAL A 749 -14.83 -44.29 12.85
N PRO A 750 -15.32 -44.20 11.59
CA PRO A 750 -15.67 -42.98 10.85
C PRO A 750 -16.99 -42.32 11.29
N ALA A 751 -17.05 -40.98 11.27
CA ALA A 751 -18.25 -40.22 11.66
C ALA A 751 -18.47 -38.94 10.82
N ASN A 752 -19.73 -38.54 10.61
CA ASN A 752 -20.08 -37.24 9.99
C ASN A 752 -19.99 -36.08 11.00
N ALA A 753 -20.08 -36.39 12.29
CA ALA A 753 -19.86 -35.46 13.39
C ALA A 753 -19.20 -36.24 14.53
N LEU A 754 -18.05 -35.77 14.99
CA LEU A 754 -17.27 -36.37 16.05
C LEU A 754 -17.48 -35.59 17.34
N SER A 755 -17.76 -36.29 18.44
CA SER A 755 -17.80 -35.70 19.78
C SER A 755 -16.61 -36.18 20.59
N CYS A 756 -15.84 -35.26 21.16
CA CYS A 756 -14.71 -35.53 22.03
C CYS A 756 -14.91 -34.81 23.37
N GLN A 757 -14.53 -35.46 24.47
CA GLN A 757 -14.59 -34.88 25.80
C GLN A 757 -13.29 -35.08 26.57
N ILE A 758 -12.96 -34.13 27.45
CA ILE A 758 -11.84 -34.21 28.38
C ILE A 758 -12.28 -33.72 29.77
N PRO A 759 -11.82 -34.34 30.88
CA PRO A 759 -12.18 -33.88 32.22
C PRO A 759 -11.80 -32.41 32.45
N GLY A 760 -12.71 -31.59 32.97
CA GLY A 760 -12.44 -30.17 33.24
C GLY A 760 -11.27 -29.96 34.20
N ALA A 761 -11.09 -30.87 35.17
CA ALA A 761 -10.01 -30.82 36.15
C ALA A 761 -8.60 -30.82 35.54
N VAL A 762 -8.40 -31.45 34.37
CA VAL A 762 -7.10 -31.50 33.69
C VAL A 762 -6.84 -30.27 32.81
N MET A 763 -7.84 -29.42 32.60
CA MET A 763 -7.70 -28.14 31.90
C MET A 763 -7.35 -27.01 32.89
N THR A 764 -6.24 -27.18 33.61
CA THR A 764 -5.74 -26.16 34.54
C THR A 764 -5.42 -24.84 33.82
N PRO A 765 -5.45 -23.68 34.50
CA PRO A 765 -5.12 -22.39 33.89
C PRO A 765 -3.84 -22.43 33.04
N GLY A 766 -3.92 -21.94 31.80
CA GLY A 766 -2.81 -21.95 30.84
C GLY A 766 -2.57 -23.28 30.13
N THR A 767 -3.30 -24.34 30.49
CA THR A 767 -3.17 -25.65 29.82
C THR A 767 -3.78 -25.61 28.42
N SER A 768 -3.02 -26.10 27.45
CA SER A 768 -3.46 -26.31 26.07
C SER A 768 -3.51 -27.80 25.78
N ARG A 769 -4.64 -28.29 25.25
CA ARG A 769 -4.83 -29.68 24.84
C ARG A 769 -5.40 -29.73 23.43
N HIS A 770 -5.04 -30.76 22.68
CA HIS A 770 -5.47 -30.91 21.29
C HIS A 770 -5.78 -32.35 20.90
N PHE A 771 -6.51 -32.49 19.81
CA PHE A 771 -6.65 -33.74 19.09
C PHE A 771 -6.71 -33.45 17.59
N ASP A 772 -6.15 -34.36 16.81
CA ASP A 772 -6.08 -34.29 15.37
C ASP A 772 -7.15 -35.21 14.75
N VAL A 773 -7.86 -34.73 13.73
CA VAL A 773 -8.84 -35.52 12.97
C VAL A 773 -8.40 -35.63 11.52
N ALA A 774 -8.45 -36.83 10.94
CA ALA A 774 -8.20 -37.03 9.52
C ALA A 774 -9.52 -37.12 8.75
N LEU A 775 -9.67 -36.31 7.70
CA LEU A 775 -10.87 -36.24 6.87
C LEU A 775 -10.56 -36.75 5.46
N ALA A 776 -11.38 -37.65 4.95
CA ALA A 776 -11.26 -38.11 3.57
C ALA A 776 -12.13 -37.23 2.66
N ALA A 777 -11.51 -36.27 1.97
CA ALA A 777 -12.18 -35.42 1.02
C ALA A 777 -11.30 -35.12 -0.20
N ASN A 778 -11.87 -35.32 -1.38
CA ASN A 778 -11.23 -35.04 -2.68
C ASN A 778 -11.55 -33.63 -3.20
N ALA A 779 -12.17 -32.79 -2.37
CA ALA A 779 -12.63 -31.44 -2.70
C ALA A 779 -12.54 -30.54 -1.46
N VAL A 780 -12.60 -29.22 -1.67
CA VAL A 780 -12.53 -28.23 -0.61
C VAL A 780 -13.73 -28.37 0.36
N PHE A 781 -13.43 -28.47 1.65
CA PHE A 781 -14.39 -28.59 2.74
C PHE A 781 -14.11 -27.56 3.83
N GLU A 782 -15.14 -27.21 4.59
CA GLU A 782 -15.02 -26.48 5.85
C GLU A 782 -15.27 -27.44 7.01
N ASN A 783 -14.34 -27.52 7.96
CA ASN A 783 -14.49 -28.28 9.18
C ASN A 783 -14.64 -27.32 10.38
N CYS A 784 -15.70 -27.47 11.16
CA CYS A 784 -16.04 -26.59 12.26
C CYS A 784 -16.19 -27.36 13.59
N ALA A 785 -15.42 -26.93 14.59
CA ALA A 785 -15.52 -27.42 15.96
C ALA A 785 -16.29 -26.42 16.83
N ARG A 786 -17.17 -26.92 17.71
CA ARG A 786 -17.87 -26.15 18.75
C ARG A 786 -17.57 -26.73 20.12
N GLY A 787 -17.11 -25.89 21.04
CA GLY A 787 -16.78 -26.29 22.40
C GLY A 787 -17.80 -25.83 23.44
N SER A 788 -17.96 -26.62 24.50
CA SER A 788 -18.72 -26.29 25.71
C SER A 788 -18.09 -26.94 26.94
N TYR A 789 -18.38 -26.47 28.15
CA TYR A 789 -18.03 -27.15 29.39
C TYR A 789 -19.17 -27.12 30.40
N GLY A 790 -19.21 -28.11 31.29
CA GLY A 790 -20.28 -28.26 32.28
C GLY A 790 -21.44 -29.16 31.81
N PRO A 791 -22.45 -29.40 32.66
CA PRO A 791 -22.47 -28.94 34.04
C PRO A 791 -21.58 -29.79 34.97
N ALA A 792 -21.32 -29.28 36.16
CA ALA A 792 -20.74 -30.04 37.25
C ALA A 792 -21.78 -31.00 37.86
N PRO A 793 -21.39 -32.05 38.59
CA PRO A 793 -22.34 -32.87 39.35
C PRO A 793 -23.14 -32.00 40.33
N GLY A 794 -24.45 -31.84 40.10
CA GLY A 794 -25.35 -30.99 40.92
C GLY A 794 -25.63 -29.58 40.36
N ASP A 795 -25.18 -29.29 39.14
CA ASP A 795 -25.48 -28.07 38.38
C ASP A 795 -26.16 -28.46 37.04
N ASP A 796 -26.90 -27.53 36.43
CA ASP A 796 -27.59 -27.71 35.14
C ASP A 796 -27.03 -26.78 34.04
N VAL A 797 -26.07 -25.89 34.36
CA VAL A 797 -25.58 -24.89 33.42
C VAL A 797 -24.44 -25.43 32.54
N VAL A 798 -24.64 -25.34 31.22
CA VAL A 798 -23.61 -25.60 30.19
C VAL A 798 -23.09 -24.28 29.66
N TYR A 799 -21.78 -24.09 29.74
CA TYR A 799 -21.12 -22.87 29.29
C TYR A 799 -20.48 -23.06 27.91
N PRO A 800 -20.76 -22.19 26.91
CA PRO A 800 -20.14 -22.28 25.60
C PRO A 800 -18.68 -21.77 25.62
N ILE A 801 -17.79 -22.45 24.88
CA ILE A 801 -16.37 -22.08 24.71
C ILE A 801 -16.15 -21.28 23.41
N GLY A 802 -17.02 -21.49 22.40
CA GLY A 802 -16.94 -20.84 21.09
C GLY A 802 -16.97 -21.83 19.92
N ARG A 803 -16.85 -21.30 18.71
CA ARG A 803 -16.79 -22.04 17.44
C ARG A 803 -15.50 -21.68 16.70
N ALA A 804 -14.77 -22.67 16.20
CA ALA A 804 -13.60 -22.48 15.35
C ALA A 804 -13.76 -23.31 14.07
N CYS A 805 -13.61 -22.68 12.91
CA CYS A 805 -13.70 -23.33 11.61
C CYS A 805 -12.38 -23.20 10.85
N ALA A 806 -12.03 -24.23 10.09
CA ALA A 806 -10.90 -24.22 9.19
C ALA A 806 -11.28 -24.96 7.89
N GLN A 807 -10.87 -24.41 6.76
CA GLN A 807 -11.05 -25.08 5.47
C GLN A 807 -9.89 -26.05 5.20
N GLY A 808 -10.18 -27.17 4.55
CA GLY A 808 -9.21 -28.18 4.15
C GLY A 808 -9.61 -28.86 2.84
N GLY A 809 -8.70 -29.63 2.25
CA GLY A 809 -8.93 -30.32 0.96
C GLY A 809 -8.73 -29.41 -0.27
N GLY A 810 -8.62 -30.02 -1.46
CA GLY A 810 -8.35 -29.35 -2.73
C GLY A 810 -7.00 -29.73 -3.37
N ALA A 811 -6.64 -29.07 -4.47
CA ALA A 811 -5.33 -29.22 -5.12
C ALA A 811 -4.20 -28.74 -4.18
N SER A 812 -2.97 -29.28 -4.37
CA SER A 812 -1.83 -28.94 -3.52
C SER A 812 -1.62 -27.44 -3.41
N THR A 813 -1.57 -26.91 -2.19
CA THR A 813 -1.19 -25.50 -1.96
C THR A 813 0.31 -25.30 -2.05
N ILE A 814 1.10 -26.38 -1.93
CA ILE A 814 2.54 -26.33 -2.12
C ILE A 814 2.86 -26.38 -3.61
N ARG A 815 3.57 -25.35 -4.08
CA ARG A 815 4.14 -25.24 -5.43
C ARG A 815 5.64 -25.48 -5.36
N VAL A 816 6.18 -26.21 -6.32
CA VAL A 816 7.61 -26.46 -6.45
C VAL A 816 8.06 -25.99 -7.81
N GLU A 817 9.17 -25.26 -7.85
CA GLU A 817 9.85 -24.84 -9.07
C GLU A 817 11.29 -25.34 -9.06
N LYS A 818 11.78 -25.67 -10.26
CA LYS A 818 13.14 -26.18 -10.46
C LYS A 818 13.80 -25.36 -11.56
N THR A 819 14.91 -24.72 -11.23
CA THR A 819 15.78 -24.04 -12.21
C THR A 819 17.23 -24.52 -12.03
N GLY A 820 18.13 -24.08 -12.89
CA GLY A 820 19.55 -24.43 -12.80
C GLY A 820 20.32 -24.18 -14.09
N ASP A 821 21.55 -24.66 -14.13
CA ASP A 821 22.42 -24.56 -15.29
C ASP A 821 21.79 -25.22 -16.52
N ALA A 822 21.83 -24.53 -17.66
CA ALA A 822 21.34 -25.05 -18.94
C ALA A 822 22.32 -26.04 -19.59
N GLU A 823 23.61 -25.98 -19.20
CA GLU A 823 24.67 -26.84 -19.71
C GLU A 823 25.55 -27.34 -18.55
N CYS A 824 25.72 -28.66 -18.44
CA CYS A 824 26.59 -29.30 -17.45
C CYS A 824 27.66 -30.16 -18.11
N ARG A 825 28.78 -30.36 -17.41
CA ARG A 825 29.93 -31.14 -17.90
C ARG A 825 30.24 -32.28 -16.96
N ILE A 826 30.65 -33.42 -17.52
CA ILE A 826 31.02 -34.61 -16.76
C ILE A 826 32.19 -34.28 -15.83
N GLY A 827 32.08 -34.68 -14.56
CA GLY A 827 33.10 -34.43 -13.54
C GLY A 827 33.23 -32.98 -13.06
N GLN A 828 32.38 -32.06 -13.54
CA GLN A 828 32.31 -30.68 -13.05
C GLN A 828 31.03 -30.43 -12.23
N LEU A 829 31.08 -29.35 -11.45
CA LEU A 829 29.96 -28.89 -10.65
C LEU A 829 28.84 -28.35 -11.56
N CYS A 830 27.61 -28.74 -11.27
CA CYS A 830 26.40 -28.38 -11.98
C CYS A 830 25.38 -27.92 -10.93
N SER A 831 24.84 -26.71 -11.08
CA SER A 831 24.04 -26.04 -10.06
C SER A 831 22.56 -26.00 -10.40
N PHE A 832 21.75 -26.22 -9.39
CA PHE A 832 20.31 -26.45 -9.50
C PHE A 832 19.61 -25.77 -8.33
N GLU A 833 18.60 -24.95 -8.59
CA GLU A 833 17.83 -24.25 -7.54
C GLU A 833 16.42 -24.85 -7.40
N ILE A 834 16.01 -25.13 -6.17
CA ILE A 834 14.71 -25.69 -5.82
C ILE A 834 13.96 -24.63 -5.03
N THR A 835 12.82 -24.18 -5.53
CA THR A 835 11.95 -23.25 -4.83
C THR A 835 10.71 -23.99 -4.36
N ILE A 836 10.44 -23.98 -3.06
CA ILE A 836 9.24 -24.57 -2.46
C ILE A 836 8.40 -23.42 -1.91
N ALA A 837 7.23 -23.19 -2.49
CA ALA A 837 6.33 -22.09 -2.15
C ALA A 837 4.99 -22.62 -1.62
N ASN A 838 4.37 -21.87 -0.72
CA ASN A 838 3.00 -22.13 -0.27
C ASN A 838 2.04 -21.10 -0.90
N ASP A 839 1.36 -21.50 -1.97
CA ASP A 839 0.32 -20.72 -2.66
C ASP A 839 -0.99 -20.63 -1.86
N GLY A 840 -1.04 -21.26 -0.68
CA GLY A 840 -2.21 -21.28 0.18
C GLY A 840 -2.36 -19.99 0.98
N GLN A 841 -3.61 -19.67 1.33
CA GLN A 841 -3.99 -18.53 2.18
C GLN A 841 -3.63 -18.72 3.66
N ASN A 842 -3.19 -19.93 4.05
CA ASN A 842 -2.81 -20.27 5.41
C ASN A 842 -1.36 -20.74 5.44
N ALA A 843 -0.66 -20.48 6.55
CA ALA A 843 0.65 -21.06 6.79
C ALA A 843 0.58 -22.60 6.78
N PHE A 844 1.51 -23.22 6.07
CA PHE A 844 1.77 -24.65 6.11
C PHE A 844 2.83 -24.95 7.19
N SER A 845 2.58 -25.94 8.04
CA SER A 845 3.62 -26.49 8.91
C SER A 845 3.38 -27.99 9.09
N GLY A 846 4.35 -28.81 8.70
CA GLY A 846 4.25 -30.26 8.84
C GLY A 846 5.32 -31.04 8.09
N PRO A 847 5.40 -32.36 8.31
CA PRO A 847 6.34 -33.22 7.61
C PRO A 847 5.98 -33.34 6.12
N VAL A 848 6.98 -33.21 5.26
CA VAL A 848 6.88 -33.42 3.80
C VAL A 848 7.99 -34.36 3.34
N ARG A 849 7.73 -35.11 2.27
CA ARG A 849 8.75 -35.89 1.57
C ARG A 849 9.27 -35.10 0.38
N ILE A 850 10.55 -34.75 0.39
CA ILE A 850 11.23 -34.08 -0.71
C ILE A 850 12.04 -35.12 -1.47
N GLY A 851 11.79 -35.25 -2.77
CA GLY A 851 12.55 -36.14 -3.64
C GLY A 851 13.11 -35.40 -4.84
N ASP A 852 14.33 -35.72 -5.25
CA ASP A 852 15.03 -35.10 -6.39
C ASP A 852 15.78 -36.20 -7.18
N ALA A 853 15.74 -36.16 -8.52
CA ALA A 853 16.42 -37.13 -9.36
C ALA A 853 16.76 -36.57 -10.75
N ILE A 854 17.92 -36.97 -11.27
CA ILE A 854 18.36 -36.66 -12.64
C ILE A 854 18.07 -37.84 -13.57
N GLY A 855 17.37 -37.57 -14.66
CA GLY A 855 17.21 -38.46 -15.81
C GLY A 855 17.99 -37.95 -17.02
N VAL A 856 18.60 -38.85 -17.78
CA VAL A 856 19.29 -38.54 -19.05
C VAL A 856 18.69 -39.35 -20.18
N GLU A 857 18.42 -38.67 -21.29
CA GLU A 857 17.84 -39.28 -22.49
C GLU A 857 18.73 -40.43 -22.99
N GLY A 858 18.13 -41.61 -23.25
CA GLY A 858 18.85 -42.82 -23.64
C GLY A 858 19.48 -43.64 -22.49
N LEU A 859 19.68 -43.07 -21.30
CA LEU A 859 20.30 -43.76 -20.15
C LEU A 859 19.33 -44.01 -18.99
N GLY A 860 18.24 -43.26 -18.93
CA GLY A 860 17.30 -43.31 -17.81
C GLY A 860 17.81 -42.52 -16.61
N ARG A 861 17.38 -42.91 -15.41
CA ARG A 861 17.74 -42.23 -14.16
C ARG A 861 19.21 -42.50 -13.80
N LEU A 862 19.96 -41.44 -13.48
CA LEU A 862 21.31 -41.56 -12.94
C LEU A 862 21.24 -41.92 -11.46
N GLU A 863 22.11 -42.84 -11.02
CA GLU A 863 22.20 -43.29 -9.64
C GLU A 863 23.56 -42.87 -9.07
N GLY A 864 23.61 -42.48 -7.80
CA GLY A 864 24.85 -42.14 -7.10
C GLY A 864 25.49 -40.81 -7.55
N VAL A 865 24.73 -39.89 -8.12
CA VAL A 865 25.23 -38.54 -8.47
C VAL A 865 25.57 -37.80 -7.18
N ALA A 866 26.83 -37.42 -6.98
CA ALA A 866 27.28 -36.79 -5.73
C ALA A 866 26.71 -35.38 -5.59
N ILE A 867 26.10 -35.10 -4.43
CA ILE A 867 25.69 -33.75 -4.02
C ILE A 867 26.85 -33.15 -3.22
N THR A 868 27.35 -32.01 -3.69
CA THR A 868 28.50 -31.31 -3.10
C THR A 868 28.09 -30.26 -2.07
N SER A 869 26.93 -29.62 -2.26
CA SER A 869 26.35 -28.70 -1.28
C SER A 869 24.85 -28.53 -1.51
N ILE A 870 24.14 -28.22 -0.43
CA ILE A 870 22.75 -27.74 -0.41
C ILE A 870 22.73 -26.52 0.51
N ASP A 871 22.36 -25.36 -0.02
CA ASP A 871 22.38 -24.10 0.73
C ASP A 871 21.15 -23.21 0.44
N PRO A 872 20.38 -22.79 1.46
CA PRO A 872 20.35 -23.34 2.82
C PRO A 872 19.94 -24.83 2.83
N PRO A 873 20.26 -25.59 3.89
CA PRO A 873 19.85 -26.98 4.03
C PRO A 873 18.36 -27.25 3.82
N LEU A 874 18.01 -28.43 3.29
CA LEU A 874 16.61 -28.88 3.15
C LEU A 874 15.94 -29.23 4.50
N GLY A 875 16.71 -29.28 5.59
CA GLY A 875 16.21 -29.61 6.93
C GLY A 875 15.98 -31.12 7.17
N CYS A 876 16.60 -31.97 6.36
CA CYS A 876 16.60 -33.43 6.51
C CYS A 876 17.69 -33.91 7.48
N ALA A 877 17.46 -35.03 8.19
CA ALA A 877 18.45 -35.64 9.10
C ALA A 877 18.62 -37.14 8.82
N PRO A 878 19.71 -37.60 8.17
CA PRO A 878 20.78 -36.79 7.57
C PRO A 878 20.33 -36.13 6.26
N GLU A 879 21.05 -35.08 5.86
CA GLU A 879 20.86 -34.41 4.58
C GLU A 879 21.37 -35.29 3.41
N PRO A 880 20.67 -35.33 2.26
CA PRO A 880 21.04 -36.25 1.19
C PRO A 880 22.41 -35.89 0.57
N ALA A 881 23.27 -36.90 0.43
CA ALA A 881 24.61 -36.76 -0.17
C ALA A 881 24.68 -37.21 -1.64
N THR A 882 23.64 -37.87 -2.16
CA THR A 882 23.59 -38.37 -3.54
C THR A 882 22.18 -38.31 -4.13
N LEU A 883 22.06 -38.17 -5.47
CA LEU A 883 20.81 -38.39 -6.20
C LEU A 883 20.71 -39.83 -6.74
N PRO A 884 19.50 -40.41 -6.82
CA PRO A 884 18.20 -39.84 -6.45
C PRO A 884 18.07 -39.65 -4.93
N ALA A 885 17.65 -38.47 -4.51
CA ALA A 885 17.43 -38.12 -3.11
C ALA A 885 15.95 -38.35 -2.74
N SER A 886 15.71 -38.79 -1.51
CA SER A 886 14.40 -38.83 -0.89
C SER A 886 14.57 -38.67 0.61
N CYS A 887 14.08 -37.57 1.17
CA CYS A 887 14.12 -37.36 2.62
C CYS A 887 12.83 -36.73 3.14
N ILE A 888 12.58 -36.89 4.45
CA ILE A 888 11.46 -36.26 5.15
C ILE A 888 12.00 -35.05 5.90
N ALA A 889 11.41 -33.89 5.67
CA ALA A 889 11.72 -32.64 6.34
C ALA A 889 10.45 -32.05 6.96
N ASN A 890 10.59 -31.32 8.08
CA ASN A 890 9.50 -30.50 8.61
C ASN A 890 9.51 -29.15 7.90
N LEU A 891 8.62 -28.98 6.93
CA LEU A 891 8.48 -27.74 6.19
C LEU A 891 7.53 -26.80 6.92
N THR A 892 7.96 -25.57 7.15
CA THR A 892 7.12 -24.49 7.67
C THR A 892 7.22 -23.30 6.72
N LEU A 893 6.08 -22.91 6.15
CA LEU A 893 5.94 -21.80 5.22
C LEU A 893 4.68 -21.01 5.60
N GLY A 894 4.79 -19.70 5.78
CA GLY A 894 3.66 -18.77 5.83
C GLY A 894 2.81 -18.81 4.56
N ALA A 895 1.68 -18.08 4.58
CA ALA A 895 0.88 -17.89 3.37
C ALA A 895 1.69 -17.06 2.35
N GLY A 896 1.87 -17.56 1.14
CA GLY A 896 2.70 -16.92 0.11
C GLY A 896 4.21 -16.99 0.35
N GLU A 897 4.67 -17.59 1.45
CA GLU A 897 6.11 -17.75 1.73
C GLU A 897 6.73 -18.81 0.82
N SER A 898 7.97 -18.58 0.40
CA SER A 898 8.77 -19.53 -0.36
C SER A 898 10.17 -19.68 0.23
N HIS A 899 10.69 -20.91 0.23
CA HIS A 899 12.08 -21.22 0.55
C HIS A 899 12.80 -21.65 -0.72
N VAL A 900 14.01 -21.14 -0.90
CA VAL A 900 14.86 -21.42 -2.06
C VAL A 900 16.09 -22.18 -1.59
N HIS A 901 16.40 -23.31 -2.22
CA HIS A 901 17.56 -24.14 -1.91
C HIS A 901 18.43 -24.30 -3.16
N ARG A 902 19.71 -23.95 -3.06
CA ARG A 902 20.70 -24.14 -4.12
C ARG A 902 21.45 -25.45 -3.89
N MET A 903 21.24 -26.39 -4.80
CA MET A 903 21.89 -27.70 -4.82
C MET A 903 22.98 -27.73 -5.89
N ALA A 904 24.19 -28.11 -5.51
CA ALA A 904 25.30 -28.32 -6.43
C ALA A 904 25.64 -29.81 -6.51
N VAL A 905 25.67 -30.36 -7.73
CA VAL A 905 25.93 -31.77 -7.98
C VAL A 905 27.10 -31.95 -8.95
N VAL A 906 27.74 -33.11 -8.91
CA VAL A 906 28.77 -33.50 -9.90
C VAL A 906 28.21 -34.62 -10.76
N ILE A 907 28.03 -34.35 -12.06
CA ILE A 907 27.58 -35.37 -13.01
C ILE A 907 28.67 -36.46 -13.09
N PRO A 908 28.36 -37.71 -12.69
CA PRO A 908 29.36 -38.76 -12.63
C PRO A 908 29.86 -39.12 -14.03
N ASP A 909 31.11 -39.54 -14.11
CA ASP A 909 31.66 -40.20 -15.29
C ASP A 909 31.13 -41.65 -15.33
N ASP A 910 29.85 -41.78 -15.64
CA ASP A 910 29.21 -43.07 -15.86
C ASP A 910 29.70 -43.61 -17.20
N GLY A 911 30.25 -44.83 -17.24
CA GLY A 911 30.73 -45.44 -18.48
C GLY A 911 29.67 -45.48 -19.60
N ARG A 912 28.38 -45.37 -19.24
CA ARG A 912 27.25 -45.27 -20.16
C ARG A 912 27.09 -43.87 -20.80
N LEU A 913 27.58 -42.81 -20.15
CA LEU A 913 27.63 -41.44 -20.69
C LEU A 913 28.77 -41.28 -21.72
N SER A 914 29.87 -42.01 -21.54
CA SER A 914 31.02 -42.00 -22.48
C SER A 914 30.73 -42.62 -23.85
N ASP A 915 29.70 -43.47 -23.95
CA ASP A 915 29.27 -44.09 -25.22
C ASP A 915 28.37 -43.17 -26.08
N LEU A 916 27.89 -42.05 -25.51
CA LEU A 916 27.05 -41.09 -26.21
C LEU A 916 27.91 -40.01 -26.88
N GLN A 917 27.88 -39.97 -28.21
CA GLN A 917 28.57 -38.96 -29.00
C GLN A 917 27.78 -37.64 -29.03
N GLY A 918 28.40 -36.54 -28.59
CA GLY A 918 27.85 -35.18 -28.71
C GLY A 918 27.23 -34.63 -27.44
N THR A 919 26.27 -33.72 -27.60
CA THR A 919 25.52 -33.12 -26.48
C THR A 919 24.27 -33.95 -26.23
N VAL A 920 24.04 -34.38 -24.99
CA VAL A 920 22.88 -35.21 -24.61
C VAL A 920 21.96 -34.46 -23.64
N SER A 921 20.65 -34.60 -23.84
CA SER A 921 19.63 -33.93 -23.01
C SER A 921 19.41 -34.67 -21.69
N GLY A 922 19.35 -33.92 -20.60
CA GLY A 922 18.99 -34.40 -19.27
C GLY A 922 17.89 -33.54 -18.64
N GLN A 923 17.27 -34.07 -17.59
CA GLN A 923 16.30 -33.35 -16.77
C GLN A 923 16.58 -33.63 -15.30
N ASN A 924 16.64 -32.58 -14.49
CA ASN A 924 16.60 -32.71 -13.05
C ASN A 924 15.19 -32.43 -12.54
N CYS A 925 14.58 -33.36 -11.82
CA CYS A 925 13.20 -33.29 -11.38
C CYS A 925 13.08 -33.39 -9.87
N VAL A 926 12.30 -32.50 -9.27
CA VAL A 926 12.02 -32.45 -7.83
C VAL A 926 10.53 -32.58 -7.56
N GLY A 927 10.16 -33.20 -6.44
CA GLY A 927 8.79 -33.25 -5.94
C GLY A 927 8.70 -33.12 -4.43
N VAL A 928 7.66 -32.44 -3.96
CA VAL A 928 7.33 -32.28 -2.53
C VAL A 928 5.97 -32.94 -2.28
N LEU A 929 5.97 -34.06 -1.58
CA LEU A 929 4.83 -34.97 -1.47
C LEU A 929 4.48 -35.28 -0.01
N SER A 930 3.34 -35.95 0.20
CA SER A 930 2.99 -36.49 1.52
C SER A 930 4.09 -37.42 2.06
N PRO A 931 4.42 -37.38 3.37
CA PRO A 931 5.44 -38.23 3.98
C PRO A 931 5.18 -39.72 3.81
N ASP A 932 3.93 -40.13 3.62
CA ASP A 932 3.54 -41.54 3.42
C ASP A 932 3.53 -41.99 1.96
N THR A 933 3.90 -41.12 1.02
CA THR A 933 3.89 -41.44 -0.42
C THR A 933 4.90 -42.55 -0.72
N PRO A 934 4.49 -43.71 -1.28
CA PRO A 934 5.42 -44.82 -1.54
C PRO A 934 6.54 -44.40 -2.50
N VAL A 935 7.82 -44.62 -2.12
CA VAL A 935 8.95 -44.48 -3.06
C VAL A 935 8.92 -45.69 -3.99
N ARG A 936 8.21 -45.60 -5.12
CA ARG A 936 8.32 -46.63 -6.16
C ARG A 936 9.61 -46.39 -6.95
N GLY A 937 10.45 -47.41 -7.06
CA GLY A 937 11.55 -47.45 -8.02
C GLY A 937 10.99 -47.44 -9.44
N ALA A 938 10.73 -46.25 -9.99
CA ALA A 938 10.27 -46.09 -11.36
C ALA A 938 11.46 -46.24 -12.32
N GLY A 939 11.69 -47.46 -12.80
CA GLY A 939 12.77 -47.80 -13.74
C GLY A 939 12.55 -47.37 -15.20
N LYS A 940 11.72 -46.36 -15.50
CA LYS A 940 11.58 -45.79 -16.86
C LYS A 940 11.27 -44.29 -16.79
N MET A 941 11.99 -43.49 -17.59
CA MET A 941 11.64 -42.09 -17.88
C MET A 941 10.19 -41.98 -18.38
N PRO A 942 9.39 -41.01 -17.94
CA PRO A 942 8.16 -40.65 -18.63
C PRO A 942 8.52 -40.14 -20.02
N SER A 943 8.02 -40.81 -21.05
CA SER A 943 8.21 -40.43 -22.46
C SER A 943 7.50 -39.11 -22.78
N GLN A 944 8.25 -38.15 -23.32
CA GLN A 944 7.94 -37.08 -24.31
C GLN A 944 6.54 -36.43 -24.43
N ASP A 945 5.62 -36.57 -23.47
CA ASP A 945 4.33 -35.87 -23.49
C ASP A 945 4.10 -35.16 -22.14
N PRO A 946 4.24 -33.82 -22.05
CA PRO A 946 3.93 -33.07 -20.83
C PRO A 946 2.45 -33.15 -20.43
N ALA A 947 1.58 -33.63 -21.34
CA ALA A 947 0.13 -33.56 -21.20
C ALA A 947 -0.51 -34.77 -20.51
N ASN A 948 0.20 -35.88 -20.24
CA ASN A 948 -0.47 -37.13 -19.80
C ASN A 948 0.07 -37.81 -18.53
N VAL A 949 0.96 -37.16 -17.78
CA VAL A 949 1.24 -37.51 -16.36
C VAL A 949 0.55 -36.51 -15.40
N GLN A 950 -0.37 -35.71 -15.95
CA GLN A 950 -1.09 -34.65 -15.25
C GLN A 950 -2.36 -35.18 -14.56
N GLY A 951 -2.22 -36.28 -13.81
CA GLY A 951 -3.21 -36.73 -12.84
C GLY A 951 -2.80 -36.27 -11.44
N ASP A 952 -3.47 -35.25 -10.90
CA ASP A 952 -3.38 -34.70 -9.53
C ASP A 952 -2.06 -34.06 -9.03
N ARG A 953 -0.98 -33.99 -9.83
CA ARG A 953 0.36 -33.58 -9.34
C ARG A 953 0.86 -32.18 -9.74
N GLY A 954 0.08 -31.41 -10.51
CA GLY A 954 0.56 -30.27 -11.32
C GLY A 954 1.18 -29.04 -10.63
N LYS A 955 1.25 -28.97 -9.29
CA LYS A 955 1.97 -27.89 -8.57
C LYS A 955 3.15 -28.38 -7.73
N ALA A 956 3.10 -29.61 -7.21
CA ALA A 956 4.06 -30.10 -6.23
C ALA A 956 5.25 -30.87 -6.85
N TYR A 957 5.44 -30.73 -8.17
CA TYR A 957 6.47 -31.41 -8.95
C TYR A 957 6.96 -30.49 -10.08
N ALA A 958 8.27 -30.38 -10.27
CA ALA A 958 8.88 -29.58 -11.34
C ALA A 958 10.16 -30.23 -11.88
N CYS A 959 10.46 -29.97 -13.16
CA CYS A 959 11.67 -30.44 -13.82
C CYS A 959 12.39 -29.29 -14.53
N HIS A 960 13.71 -29.27 -14.47
CA HIS A 960 14.56 -28.36 -15.23
C HIS A 960 15.35 -29.14 -16.30
N PRO A 961 15.18 -28.84 -17.60
CA PRO A 961 15.97 -29.44 -18.67
C PRO A 961 17.37 -28.82 -18.76
N PHE A 962 18.38 -29.66 -19.06
CA PHE A 962 19.76 -29.22 -19.28
C PHE A 962 20.47 -30.13 -20.29
N ASN A 963 21.62 -29.69 -20.79
CA ASN A 963 22.44 -30.42 -21.75
C ASN A 963 23.77 -30.85 -21.14
N ILE A 964 24.22 -32.08 -21.41
CA ILE A 964 25.54 -32.59 -21.00
C ILE A 964 26.48 -32.54 -22.21
N LYS A 965 27.57 -31.77 -22.13
CA LYS A 965 28.61 -31.72 -23.17
C LYS A 965 29.75 -32.71 -22.87
N ASN A 966 29.98 -33.64 -23.79
CA ASN A 966 31.10 -34.58 -23.75
C ASN A 966 32.22 -34.12 -24.70
N GLU A 967 33.28 -33.50 -24.16
CA GLU A 967 34.52 -33.26 -24.91
C GLU A 967 35.48 -34.43 -24.69
N LEU A 968 35.43 -35.44 -25.56
CA LEU A 968 36.37 -36.56 -25.56
C LEU A 968 37.80 -36.07 -25.83
N LYS A 969 38.56 -35.76 -24.78
CA LYS A 969 40.03 -35.75 -24.86
C LYS A 969 40.50 -37.21 -24.90
N LYS A 970 40.77 -37.75 -26.09
CA LYS A 970 41.50 -39.02 -26.24
C LYS A 970 42.89 -38.84 -25.62
N ALA A 971 43.11 -39.41 -24.44
CA ALA A 971 44.43 -39.46 -23.81
C ALA A 971 44.96 -40.90 -23.87
N CYS A 972 46.24 -41.06 -24.24
CA CYS A 972 46.94 -42.33 -24.21
C CYS A 972 47.25 -42.73 -22.76
N SER A 973 47.16 -44.03 -22.45
CA SER A 973 47.53 -44.57 -21.14
C SER A 973 48.99 -44.23 -20.78
N GLN A 974 49.27 -44.05 -19.48
CA GLN A 974 50.56 -43.56 -18.99
C GLN A 974 51.77 -44.27 -19.65
N GLY A 975 52.67 -43.46 -20.21
CA GLY A 975 53.90 -43.92 -20.87
C GLY A 975 53.87 -43.92 -22.40
N LEU A 976 52.69 -43.74 -23.02
CA LEU A 976 52.52 -43.68 -24.48
C LEU A 976 52.10 -42.27 -24.93
N VAL A 977 52.52 -41.87 -26.13
CA VAL A 977 52.22 -40.59 -26.78
C VAL A 977 51.49 -40.83 -28.09
N MET A 978 50.52 -39.96 -28.41
CA MET A 978 49.69 -40.09 -29.62
C MET A 978 50.45 -39.59 -30.85
N ASN A 979 50.61 -40.42 -31.86
CA ASN A 979 51.25 -40.01 -33.11
C ASN A 979 50.29 -39.24 -34.03
N GLY A 980 50.81 -38.66 -35.12
CA GLY A 980 50.03 -37.87 -36.08
C GLY A 980 48.91 -38.62 -36.82
N ALA A 981 48.82 -39.96 -36.67
CA ALA A 981 47.72 -40.78 -37.17
C ALA A 981 46.67 -41.12 -36.09
N GLY A 982 46.80 -40.60 -34.87
CA GLY A 982 45.86 -40.80 -33.76
C GLY A 982 46.06 -42.11 -32.98
N GLN A 983 47.22 -42.76 -33.09
CA GLN A 983 47.54 -44.01 -32.38
C GLN A 983 48.55 -43.77 -31.23
N CYS A 984 48.38 -44.46 -30.10
CA CYS A 984 49.27 -44.35 -28.95
C CYS A 984 50.54 -45.21 -29.09
N VAL A 985 51.73 -44.60 -29.08
CA VAL A 985 53.05 -45.24 -29.29
C VAL A 985 54.08 -44.79 -28.23
N CYS A 986 55.23 -45.48 -28.07
CA CYS A 986 56.27 -45.02 -27.13
C CYS A 986 56.94 -43.72 -27.60
N PRO A 987 57.35 -42.82 -26.69
CA PRO A 987 58.12 -41.62 -27.01
C PRO A 987 59.44 -41.95 -27.72
N GLU A 988 59.87 -41.09 -28.64
CA GLU A 988 61.13 -41.24 -29.37
C GLU A 988 62.32 -41.48 -28.42
N GLY A 989 63.18 -42.45 -28.76
CA GLY A 989 64.33 -42.86 -27.94
C GLY A 989 64.03 -43.90 -26.85
N THR A 990 62.78 -44.38 -26.75
CA THR A 990 62.38 -45.48 -25.83
C THR A 990 61.76 -46.65 -26.60
N THR A 991 61.85 -47.87 -26.05
CA THR A 991 61.24 -49.06 -26.66
C THR A 991 60.27 -49.74 -25.70
N PHE A 992 59.13 -50.21 -26.23
CA PHE A 992 58.10 -50.90 -25.44
C PHE A 992 58.53 -52.34 -25.14
N ARG A 993 58.81 -52.65 -23.87
CA ARG A 993 59.06 -54.03 -23.41
C ARG A 993 58.33 -54.27 -22.09
N ASN A 994 57.70 -55.43 -21.95
CA ASN A 994 56.98 -55.87 -20.75
C ASN A 994 55.97 -54.84 -20.20
N GLY A 995 55.22 -54.19 -21.09
CA GLY A 995 54.13 -53.29 -20.71
C GLY A 995 54.55 -51.85 -20.38
N GLN A 996 55.83 -51.47 -20.48
CA GLN A 996 56.31 -50.09 -20.22
C GLN A 996 57.41 -49.64 -21.21
N CYS A 997 57.47 -48.34 -21.51
CA CYS A 997 58.54 -47.71 -22.29
C CYS A 997 59.72 -47.36 -21.36
N SER A 998 60.97 -47.77 -21.66
CA SER A 998 62.14 -47.52 -20.78
C SER A 998 63.38 -47.00 -21.52
N SER A 999 64.21 -46.21 -20.82
CA SER A 999 65.41 -45.50 -21.30
C SER A 999 66.70 -45.98 -20.61
N GLY A 1000 67.77 -46.23 -21.35
CA GLY A 1000 69.06 -46.69 -20.80
C GLY A 1000 70.04 -45.56 -20.43
N GLY A 1001 70.40 -45.47 -19.14
CA GLY A 1001 71.71 -45.04 -18.60
C GLY A 1001 72.06 -43.53 -18.47
N GLY A 1002 72.26 -43.03 -17.23
CA GLY A 1002 72.99 -41.77 -16.92
C GLY A 1002 72.70 -41.15 -15.53
N ARG A 1003 73.73 -40.64 -14.82
CA ARG A 1003 73.76 -40.26 -13.37
C ARG A 1003 73.69 -38.73 -13.11
N VAL A 1004 72.92 -38.35 -12.07
CA VAL A 1004 72.81 -37.16 -11.14
C VAL A 1004 73.69 -35.89 -11.32
N ILE A 1005 73.09 -34.68 -11.14
CA ILE A 1005 73.46 -33.55 -10.21
C ILE A 1005 72.30 -32.51 -10.09
N ILE A 1006 72.09 -31.98 -8.87
CA ILE A 1006 71.06 -31.02 -8.40
C ILE A 1006 71.49 -29.55 -8.63
N PRO A 1007 70.56 -28.59 -8.90
CA PRO A 1007 70.68 -27.25 -8.31
C PRO A 1007 69.39 -26.58 -7.80
N LYS A 1008 69.51 -26.11 -6.55
CA LYS A 1008 68.94 -24.95 -5.82
C LYS A 1008 67.46 -24.49 -5.92
N PRO A 1009 66.89 -23.94 -4.81
CA PRO A 1009 65.49 -23.53 -4.72
C PRO A 1009 65.23 -22.20 -5.43
N LYS A 1010 64.15 -22.11 -6.23
CA LYS A 1010 63.71 -20.86 -6.85
C LYS A 1010 62.98 -19.98 -5.84
N GLU A 1011 63.37 -18.70 -5.81
CA GLU A 1011 62.89 -17.66 -4.92
C GLU A 1011 61.39 -17.39 -5.04
N ARG A 1012 60.80 -17.00 -3.91
CA ARG A 1012 59.42 -16.52 -3.77
C ARG A 1012 59.29 -15.16 -4.45
N CYS A 1013 58.36 -15.02 -5.39
CA CYS A 1013 57.99 -13.73 -5.98
C CYS A 1013 57.45 -12.73 -4.93
N VAL A 1014 57.70 -11.43 -5.16
CA VAL A 1014 57.12 -10.30 -4.42
C VAL A 1014 55.86 -9.85 -5.16
N LEU A 1015 54.72 -9.79 -4.47
CA LEU A 1015 53.42 -9.44 -5.07
C LEU A 1015 53.38 -7.96 -5.47
N LEU A 1016 53.08 -7.70 -6.75
CA LEU A 1016 52.79 -6.37 -7.27
C LEU A 1016 51.29 -6.04 -7.14
N LYS A 1017 50.91 -4.76 -7.22
CA LYS A 1017 49.53 -4.31 -6.95
C LYS A 1017 48.54 -4.96 -7.93
N GLY A 1018 47.61 -5.76 -7.40
CA GLY A 1018 46.59 -6.48 -8.16
C GLY A 1018 46.95 -7.92 -8.54
N GLN A 1019 48.17 -8.38 -8.30
CA GLN A 1019 48.54 -9.78 -8.51
C GLN A 1019 48.05 -10.68 -7.36
N ILE A 1020 47.81 -11.94 -7.68
CA ILE A 1020 47.51 -13.00 -6.71
C ILE A 1020 48.60 -14.07 -6.75
N ARG A 1021 48.77 -14.76 -5.63
CA ARG A 1021 49.77 -15.84 -5.50
C ARG A 1021 49.10 -17.18 -5.75
N THR A 1022 49.63 -17.96 -6.69
CA THR A 1022 49.14 -19.31 -6.96
C THR A 1022 49.70 -20.32 -5.96
N SER A 1023 49.06 -21.49 -5.87
CA SER A 1023 49.43 -22.56 -4.94
C SER A 1023 50.84 -23.13 -5.14
N ASP A 1024 51.44 -22.93 -6.33
CA ASP A 1024 52.82 -23.29 -6.66
C ASP A 1024 53.84 -22.15 -6.44
N GLY A 1025 53.42 -21.04 -5.83
CA GLY A 1025 54.29 -19.96 -5.35
C GLY A 1025 54.61 -18.85 -6.36
N ARG A 1026 54.01 -18.91 -7.57
CA ARG A 1026 54.11 -17.87 -8.62
C ARG A 1026 53.13 -16.72 -8.37
N CYS A 1027 53.46 -15.52 -8.86
CA CYS A 1027 52.60 -14.33 -8.79
C CYS A 1027 52.03 -14.09 -10.19
N VAL A 1028 50.70 -14.09 -10.31
CA VAL A 1028 50.00 -13.94 -11.59
C VAL A 1028 48.89 -12.90 -11.47
N CYS A 1029 48.54 -12.25 -12.57
CA CYS A 1029 47.35 -11.42 -12.61
C CYS A 1029 46.07 -12.30 -12.68
N PRO A 1030 44.97 -11.91 -12.00
CA PRO A 1030 43.69 -12.61 -12.09
C PRO A 1030 43.20 -12.74 -13.54
N ARG A 1031 42.37 -13.76 -13.81
CA ARG A 1031 41.77 -13.98 -15.14
C ARG A 1031 41.05 -12.70 -15.62
N GLY A 1032 41.32 -12.29 -16.87
CA GLY A 1032 40.81 -11.06 -17.47
C GLY A 1032 41.70 -9.82 -17.26
N THR A 1033 42.90 -9.99 -16.67
CA THR A 1033 43.87 -8.90 -16.49
C THR A 1033 45.28 -9.35 -16.87
N GLU A 1034 46.07 -8.45 -17.47
CA GLU A 1034 47.48 -8.64 -17.81
C GLU A 1034 48.37 -7.64 -17.03
N LEU A 1035 49.65 -7.98 -16.88
CA LEU A 1035 50.59 -7.18 -16.10
C LEU A 1035 51.20 -6.09 -16.97
N GLU A 1036 50.79 -4.84 -16.73
CA GLU A 1036 51.29 -3.66 -17.44
C GLU A 1036 51.76 -2.61 -16.41
N ASP A 1037 52.94 -2.01 -16.59
CA ASP A 1037 53.55 -1.05 -15.65
C ASP A 1037 53.53 -1.47 -14.17
N ARG A 1038 53.86 -2.74 -13.91
CA ARG A 1038 53.92 -3.37 -12.57
C ARG A 1038 52.59 -3.36 -11.79
N ARG A 1039 51.44 -3.31 -12.47
CA ARG A 1039 50.11 -3.55 -11.88
C ARG A 1039 49.26 -4.39 -12.82
N CYS A 1040 48.29 -5.12 -12.29
CA CYS A 1040 47.35 -5.85 -13.15
C CYS A 1040 46.31 -4.88 -13.71
N VAL A 1041 46.21 -4.81 -15.03
CA VAL A 1041 45.23 -4.00 -15.78
C VAL A 1041 44.37 -4.94 -16.62
N SER A 1042 43.11 -4.59 -16.88
CA SER A 1042 42.24 -5.45 -17.70
C SER A 1042 42.83 -5.65 -19.10
N SER A 1043 42.81 -6.90 -19.56
CA SER A 1043 43.23 -7.30 -20.92
C SER A 1043 42.07 -7.27 -21.92
N ASP A 1044 40.92 -6.73 -21.52
CA ASP A 1044 39.81 -6.52 -22.43
C ASP A 1044 40.18 -5.35 -23.35
N GLU A 1045 40.46 -5.68 -24.62
CA GLU A 1045 40.46 -4.67 -25.68
C GLU A 1045 39.13 -3.90 -25.63
N PRO A 1046 39.18 -2.56 -25.85
CA PRO A 1046 38.01 -1.71 -25.69
C PRO A 1046 36.88 -2.16 -26.63
N PRO A 1047 35.61 -1.93 -26.26
CA PRO A 1047 34.48 -2.29 -27.10
C PRO A 1047 34.68 -1.68 -28.48
N ALA A 1048 34.52 -2.52 -29.51
CA ALA A 1048 34.46 -2.10 -30.90
C ALA A 1048 33.70 -0.77 -30.99
N ARG A 1049 34.36 0.25 -31.57
CA ARG A 1049 33.88 1.63 -31.65
C ARG A 1049 32.37 1.67 -31.79
N LEU A 1050 31.71 2.10 -30.73
CA LEU A 1050 30.32 2.49 -30.73
C LEU A 1050 30.09 3.45 -31.91
N CYS A 1051 29.28 3.04 -32.88
CA CYS A 1051 28.85 3.91 -33.98
C CYS A 1051 28.24 5.20 -33.42
N LYS A 1052 28.58 6.35 -34.02
CA LYS A 1052 27.97 7.65 -33.71
C LYS A 1052 26.56 7.64 -34.30
N LEU A 1053 25.53 7.69 -33.44
CA LEU A 1053 24.13 7.72 -33.87
C LEU A 1053 23.88 8.94 -34.76
N LEU A 1054 23.42 8.69 -35.98
CA LEU A 1054 22.91 9.73 -36.87
C LEU A 1054 21.44 10.03 -36.52
N PRO A 1055 20.92 11.24 -36.81
CA PRO A 1055 19.53 11.59 -36.56
C PRO A 1055 18.55 10.52 -37.07
N GLY A 1056 17.72 10.01 -36.16
CA GLY A 1056 16.71 8.98 -36.43
C GLY A 1056 17.20 7.54 -36.38
N GLN A 1057 18.49 7.25 -36.14
CA GLN A 1057 18.98 5.89 -35.92
C GLN A 1057 18.72 5.43 -34.48
N ILE A 1058 18.55 4.13 -34.31
CA ILE A 1058 18.46 3.45 -33.02
C ILE A 1058 19.59 2.44 -32.89
N ARG A 1059 19.97 2.15 -31.65
CA ARG A 1059 21.03 1.19 -31.34
C ARG A 1059 20.44 -0.17 -30.99
N THR A 1060 20.92 -1.24 -31.61
CA THR A 1060 20.48 -2.61 -31.29
C THR A 1060 21.20 -3.16 -30.06
N LYS A 1061 20.67 -4.25 -29.49
CA LYS A 1061 21.31 -4.98 -28.38
C LYS A 1061 22.70 -5.53 -28.73
N SER A 1062 23.03 -5.68 -30.01
CA SER A 1062 24.36 -6.07 -30.53
C SER A 1062 25.31 -4.88 -30.72
N GLY A 1063 24.85 -3.63 -30.52
CA GLY A 1063 25.66 -2.42 -30.63
C GLY A 1063 25.60 -1.71 -31.98
N ASP A 1064 24.86 -2.25 -32.96
CA ASP A 1064 24.74 -1.72 -34.31
C ASP A 1064 23.78 -0.52 -34.38
N CYS A 1065 24.10 0.50 -35.20
CA CYS A 1065 23.21 1.63 -35.45
C CYS A 1065 22.35 1.36 -36.69
N VAL A 1066 21.03 1.24 -36.52
CA VAL A 1066 20.09 0.90 -37.59
C VAL A 1066 18.97 1.94 -37.69
N CYS A 1067 18.42 2.14 -38.90
CA CYS A 1067 17.22 2.95 -39.05
C CYS A 1067 15.98 2.17 -38.60
N PRO A 1068 15.02 2.79 -37.88
CA PRO A 1068 13.75 2.18 -37.49
C PRO A 1068 12.96 1.65 -38.69
N ARG A 1069 12.07 0.68 -38.45
CA ARG A 1069 11.24 0.06 -39.50
C ARG A 1069 10.51 1.11 -40.36
N ARG A 1070 10.50 0.90 -41.68
CA ARG A 1070 9.97 1.80 -42.74
C ARG A 1070 10.76 3.08 -43.01
N THR A 1071 11.96 3.21 -42.46
CA THR A 1071 12.93 4.24 -42.84
C THR A 1071 14.21 3.59 -43.36
N GLU A 1072 14.90 4.24 -44.30
CA GLU A 1072 16.22 3.82 -44.78
C GLU A 1072 17.21 4.98 -44.63
N LEU A 1073 18.48 4.65 -44.44
CA LEU A 1073 19.52 5.66 -44.30
C LEU A 1073 19.78 6.29 -45.67
N ARG A 1074 19.34 7.53 -45.90
CA ARG A 1074 19.75 8.33 -47.06
C ARG A 1074 20.58 9.52 -46.59
N GLY A 1075 21.82 9.58 -47.03
CA GLY A 1075 22.77 10.59 -46.55
C GLY A 1075 23.14 10.37 -45.08
N ARG A 1076 22.93 11.38 -44.23
CA ARG A 1076 23.27 11.35 -42.78
C ARG A 1076 22.05 11.29 -41.85
N ALA A 1077 20.87 10.90 -42.34
CA ALA A 1077 19.66 10.75 -41.52
C ALA A 1077 18.79 9.59 -42.00
N CYS A 1078 18.01 9.00 -41.09
CA CYS A 1078 17.00 8.01 -41.45
C CYS A 1078 15.79 8.73 -42.06
N VAL A 1079 15.46 8.40 -43.31
CA VAL A 1079 14.31 8.99 -44.02
C VAL A 1079 13.29 7.91 -44.39
N PRO A 1080 11.99 8.23 -44.47
CA PRO A 1080 10.96 7.25 -44.84
C PRO A 1080 11.22 6.61 -46.21
N ILE A 1081 11.03 5.29 -46.30
CA ILE A 1081 11.08 4.56 -47.56
C ILE A 1081 9.80 4.88 -48.34
N VAL A 1082 9.86 5.87 -49.23
CA VAL A 1082 8.78 6.11 -50.20
C VAL A 1082 8.91 5.08 -51.32
N LYS A 1083 8.40 3.87 -51.09
CA LYS A 1083 8.01 2.98 -52.20
C LYS A 1083 6.61 3.39 -52.61
N GLN A 1084 6.46 3.97 -53.81
CA GLN A 1084 5.16 4.01 -54.47
C GLN A 1084 4.69 2.57 -54.65
N PRO A 1085 3.62 2.13 -53.96
CA PRO A 1085 3.07 0.79 -54.19
C PRO A 1085 2.18 0.90 -55.43
N THR A 1086 2.49 0.11 -56.45
CA THR A 1086 1.48 -0.31 -57.42
C THR A 1086 0.47 -1.18 -56.68
N VAL A 1087 -0.63 -0.58 -56.22
CA VAL A 1087 -1.71 -1.28 -55.53
C VAL A 1087 -2.48 -2.09 -56.58
N GLU A 1088 -2.36 -3.43 -56.54
CA GLU A 1088 -3.35 -4.29 -57.19
C GLU A 1088 -4.71 -4.07 -56.50
N GLN A 1089 -5.69 -3.58 -57.25
CA GLN A 1089 -7.02 -3.27 -56.72
C GLN A 1089 -7.80 -4.54 -56.36
N CYS A 1090 -8.41 -4.57 -55.17
CA CYS A 1090 -9.34 -5.62 -54.78
C CYS A 1090 -10.57 -5.62 -55.71
N THR A 1091 -10.77 -6.71 -56.44
CA THR A 1091 -11.82 -6.84 -57.48
C THR A 1091 -13.21 -7.18 -56.92
N ILE A 1092 -13.30 -7.65 -55.67
CA ILE A 1092 -14.58 -7.99 -55.01
C ILE A 1092 -15.10 -6.77 -54.23
N ARG A 1093 -16.34 -6.37 -54.51
CA ARG A 1093 -16.96 -5.17 -53.95
C ARG A 1093 -17.05 -5.25 -52.42
N GLY A 1094 -16.37 -4.33 -51.73
CA GLY A 1094 -16.36 -4.20 -50.27
C GLY A 1094 -15.17 -4.88 -49.58
N GLN A 1095 -14.23 -5.47 -50.33
CA GLN A 1095 -12.96 -5.92 -49.75
C GLN A 1095 -12.01 -4.75 -49.53
N VAL A 1096 -11.23 -4.84 -48.45
CA VAL A 1096 -10.18 -3.89 -48.08
C VAL A 1096 -8.87 -4.66 -47.89
N HIS A 1097 -7.73 -4.00 -48.10
CA HIS A 1097 -6.45 -4.61 -47.79
C HIS A 1097 -6.26 -4.70 -46.27
N ASN A 1098 -5.84 -5.85 -45.77
CA ASN A 1098 -5.41 -5.97 -44.38
C ASN A 1098 -3.99 -5.41 -44.17
N THR A 1099 -3.52 -5.42 -42.93
CA THR A 1099 -2.17 -4.96 -42.54
C THR A 1099 -1.01 -5.71 -43.22
N ARG A 1100 -1.29 -6.83 -43.91
CA ARG A 1100 -0.34 -7.60 -44.73
C ARG A 1100 -0.51 -7.40 -46.25
N GLY A 1101 -1.40 -6.50 -46.68
CA GLY A 1101 -1.65 -6.17 -48.08
C GLY A 1101 -2.61 -7.11 -48.83
N ALA A 1102 -3.24 -8.08 -48.16
CA ALA A 1102 -4.19 -9.00 -48.80
C ALA A 1102 -5.62 -8.46 -48.78
N CYS A 1103 -6.37 -8.63 -49.87
CA CYS A 1103 -7.79 -8.25 -49.97
C CYS A 1103 -8.68 -9.15 -49.10
N VAL A 1104 -9.34 -8.58 -48.11
CA VAL A 1104 -10.22 -9.27 -47.16
C VAL A 1104 -11.52 -8.50 -46.93
N CYS A 1105 -12.59 -9.18 -46.52
CA CYS A 1105 -13.80 -8.50 -46.08
C CYS A 1105 -13.61 -7.90 -44.67
N PRO A 1106 -14.13 -6.69 -44.39
CA PRO A 1106 -14.10 -6.08 -43.06
C PRO A 1106 -14.71 -6.99 -41.99
N ARG A 1107 -14.22 -6.89 -40.75
CA ARG A 1107 -14.71 -7.68 -39.59
C ARG A 1107 -16.24 -7.63 -39.50
N GLY A 1108 -16.85 -8.80 -39.33
CA GLY A 1108 -18.31 -8.97 -39.29
C GLY A 1108 -18.98 -9.12 -40.66
N THR A 1109 -18.22 -9.16 -41.75
CA THR A 1109 -18.72 -9.44 -43.10
C THR A 1109 -17.94 -10.57 -43.76
N GLU A 1110 -18.62 -11.34 -44.60
CA GLU A 1110 -18.03 -12.40 -45.42
C GLU A 1110 -18.46 -12.23 -46.89
N VAL A 1111 -17.75 -12.87 -47.83
CA VAL A 1111 -18.08 -12.76 -49.26
C VAL A 1111 -19.37 -13.54 -49.53
N ILE A 1112 -20.48 -12.83 -49.70
CA ILE A 1112 -21.78 -13.41 -50.05
C ILE A 1112 -22.21 -12.85 -51.42
N ARG A 1113 -22.28 -13.73 -52.43
CA ARG A 1113 -22.65 -13.39 -53.82
C ARG A 1113 -21.76 -12.28 -54.42
N GLY A 1114 -20.44 -12.40 -54.26
CA GLY A 1114 -19.47 -11.51 -54.89
C GLY A 1114 -19.34 -10.11 -54.25
N ALA A 1115 -19.84 -9.92 -53.03
CA ALA A 1115 -19.63 -8.70 -52.25
C ALA A 1115 -19.52 -9.03 -50.75
N CYS A 1116 -18.79 -8.21 -49.99
CA CYS A 1116 -18.72 -8.36 -48.53
C CYS A 1116 -20.06 -7.95 -47.91
N ARG A 1117 -20.73 -8.89 -47.23
CA ARG A 1117 -22.03 -8.67 -46.55
C ARG A 1117 -22.00 -9.27 -45.15
N ARG A 1118 -22.77 -8.70 -44.21
CA ARG A 1118 -22.92 -9.27 -42.86
C ARG A 1118 -23.67 -10.60 -42.93
N ALA A 1119 -23.15 -11.63 -42.27
CA ALA A 1119 -23.87 -12.88 -42.07
C ALA A 1119 -25.13 -12.62 -41.23
N GLN A 1120 -26.26 -13.23 -41.61
CA GLN A 1120 -27.56 -12.98 -40.99
C GLN A 1120 -27.58 -13.62 -39.57
N ALA A 1121 -27.69 -12.80 -38.53
CA ALA A 1121 -27.59 -13.24 -37.14
C ALA A 1121 -28.84 -14.00 -36.66
N GLU A 1122 -28.65 -15.20 -36.11
CA GLU A 1122 -29.64 -15.85 -35.25
C GLU A 1122 -29.49 -15.32 -33.81
N CYS A 1123 -30.60 -14.91 -33.19
CA CYS A 1123 -30.60 -14.37 -31.83
C CYS A 1123 -30.54 -15.47 -30.77
N ALA A 1124 -29.85 -15.21 -29.66
CA ALA A 1124 -29.74 -16.13 -28.54
C ALA A 1124 -31.11 -16.44 -27.87
N PRO A 1125 -31.31 -17.65 -27.27
CA PRO A 1125 -32.55 -18.01 -26.59
C PRO A 1125 -32.96 -16.99 -25.53
N GLY A 1126 -34.20 -16.49 -25.58
CA GLY A 1126 -34.70 -15.44 -24.68
C GLY A 1126 -34.75 -14.04 -25.31
N SER A 1127 -34.32 -13.89 -26.56
CA SER A 1127 -34.44 -12.68 -27.37
C SER A 1127 -35.06 -12.98 -28.74
N ARG A 1128 -35.74 -12.01 -29.35
CA ARG A 1128 -36.27 -12.14 -30.73
C ARG A 1128 -35.77 -11.01 -31.61
N LEU A 1129 -35.58 -11.31 -32.89
CA LEU A 1129 -35.17 -10.33 -33.89
C LEU A 1129 -36.35 -9.37 -34.18
N ILE A 1130 -36.18 -8.09 -33.86
CA ILE A 1130 -37.14 -7.01 -34.19
C ILE A 1130 -36.35 -5.89 -34.85
N ASN A 1131 -36.75 -5.49 -36.06
CA ASN A 1131 -36.10 -4.44 -36.86
C ASN A 1131 -34.57 -4.64 -37.02
N GLY A 1132 -34.12 -5.89 -37.17
CA GLY A 1132 -32.71 -6.21 -37.40
C GLY A 1132 -31.81 -6.17 -36.17
N ARG A 1133 -32.35 -5.97 -34.95
CA ARG A 1133 -31.64 -6.15 -33.67
C ARG A 1133 -32.27 -7.25 -32.84
N CYS A 1134 -31.45 -8.04 -32.15
CA CYS A 1134 -31.91 -9.00 -31.16
C CYS A 1134 -32.35 -8.24 -29.91
N GLN A 1135 -33.65 -8.29 -29.60
CA GLN A 1135 -34.22 -7.62 -28.42
C GLN A 1135 -34.66 -8.67 -27.39
N PRO A 1136 -34.38 -8.47 -26.09
CA PRO A 1136 -34.78 -9.39 -25.03
C PRO A 1136 -36.30 -9.43 -24.86
N ILE A 1137 -36.85 -10.61 -24.58
CA ILE A 1137 -38.28 -10.77 -24.28
C ILE A 1137 -38.51 -10.32 -22.82
N ILE A 1138 -38.82 -9.04 -22.61
CA ILE A 1138 -39.11 -8.49 -21.27
C ILE A 1138 -40.52 -8.92 -20.83
N LYS A 1139 -40.62 -9.90 -19.93
CA LYS A 1139 -41.87 -10.19 -19.19
C LYS A 1139 -41.96 -9.27 -17.96
N ARG A 1140 -42.65 -8.14 -18.09
CA ARG A 1140 -42.91 -7.21 -16.97
C ARG A 1140 -43.90 -7.85 -15.97
N ARG A 1141 -43.55 -7.85 -14.69
CA ARG A 1141 -44.43 -8.29 -13.58
C ARG A 1141 -45.07 -7.07 -12.91
N CYS A 1142 -46.24 -7.27 -12.32
CA CYS A 1142 -46.92 -6.23 -11.55
C CYS A 1142 -46.09 -5.85 -10.29
N PRO A 1143 -46.10 -4.56 -9.87
CA PRO A 1143 -45.40 -4.08 -8.68
C PRO A 1143 -45.84 -4.80 -7.39
N VAL A 1144 -44.95 -4.85 -6.39
CA VAL A 1144 -45.19 -5.49 -5.09
C VAL A 1144 -46.44 -4.88 -4.42
N GLY A 1145 -47.41 -5.74 -4.05
CA GLY A 1145 -48.70 -5.32 -3.47
C GLY A 1145 -49.89 -5.34 -4.44
N THR A 1146 -49.67 -5.69 -5.71
CA THR A 1146 -50.71 -5.84 -6.73
C THR A 1146 -50.66 -7.22 -7.41
N VAL A 1147 -51.80 -7.69 -7.93
CA VAL A 1147 -51.93 -8.95 -8.69
C VAL A 1147 -52.61 -8.69 -10.03
N GLY A 1148 -52.16 -9.37 -11.08
CA GLY A 1148 -52.66 -9.17 -12.45
C GLY A 1148 -51.57 -9.38 -13.51
N GLN A 1149 -51.88 -8.97 -14.74
CA GLN A 1149 -50.98 -9.05 -15.89
C GLN A 1149 -50.68 -7.63 -16.35
N TYR A 1150 -49.41 -7.22 -16.34
CA TYR A 1150 -49.01 -5.85 -16.69
C TYR A 1150 -49.51 -5.48 -18.11
N PRO A 1151 -50.13 -4.30 -18.31
CA PRO A 1151 -50.24 -3.16 -17.38
C PRO A 1151 -51.45 -3.20 -16.41
N ASP A 1152 -52.33 -4.19 -16.50
CA ASP A 1152 -53.56 -4.30 -15.72
C ASP A 1152 -53.32 -5.00 -14.36
N CYS A 1153 -52.75 -4.24 -13.42
CA CYS A 1153 -52.45 -4.70 -12.07
C CYS A 1153 -53.49 -4.16 -11.06
N THR A 1154 -54.01 -5.02 -10.17
CA THR A 1154 -55.02 -4.63 -9.15
C THR A 1154 -54.54 -4.83 -7.71
N PRO A 1155 -54.87 -3.94 -6.75
CA PRO A 1155 -54.41 -4.05 -5.36
C PRO A 1155 -55.07 -5.22 -4.59
N PHE A 1156 -54.30 -5.96 -3.80
CA PHE A 1156 -54.81 -7.07 -2.98
C PHE A 1156 -55.50 -6.54 -1.71
N ARG A 1157 -56.83 -6.43 -1.68
CA ARG A 1157 -57.58 -6.16 -0.42
C ARG A 1157 -57.73 -7.47 0.38
N ARG A 1158 -57.01 -7.62 1.49
CA ARG A 1158 -57.32 -8.63 2.51
C ARG A 1158 -58.48 -8.15 3.38
N ALA A 1159 -59.63 -8.82 3.26
CA ALA A 1159 -60.58 -8.91 4.36
C ALA A 1159 -59.96 -9.77 5.48
N PRO A 1160 -60.25 -9.50 6.77
CA PRO A 1160 -59.68 -10.26 7.88
C PRO A 1160 -60.42 -11.60 8.04
N THR A 1161 -59.74 -12.71 7.75
CA THR A 1161 -60.21 -14.06 8.12
C THR A 1161 -59.05 -14.91 8.65
N LEU A 1162 -58.82 -14.82 9.96
CA LEU A 1162 -58.35 -15.94 10.77
C LEU A 1162 -59.61 -16.62 11.31
N GLN A 1163 -60.12 -17.63 10.60
CA GLN A 1163 -61.06 -18.60 11.15
C GLN A 1163 -60.27 -19.83 11.60
N ILE A 1164 -60.23 -19.99 12.91
CA ILE A 1164 -59.82 -21.21 13.61
C ILE A 1164 -60.81 -22.30 13.20
N ASN A 1165 -60.32 -23.44 12.72
CA ASN A 1165 -61.15 -24.65 12.64
C ASN A 1165 -61.04 -25.40 13.99
N PRO A 1166 -62.13 -25.50 14.76
CA PRO A 1166 -62.15 -26.17 16.05
C PRO A 1166 -62.38 -27.67 15.90
N ASN A 1167 -61.74 -28.46 16.77
CA ASN A 1167 -61.97 -29.88 17.06
C ASN A 1167 -61.31 -30.93 16.14
N LEU A 1168 -60.04 -31.19 16.44
CA LEU A 1168 -59.53 -32.56 16.57
C LEU A 1168 -58.87 -32.73 17.94
N LEU A 1169 -59.68 -32.60 18.99
CA LEU A 1169 -59.58 -33.42 20.19
C LEU A 1169 -60.99 -33.80 20.63
N LEU A 1170 -61.29 -35.07 20.41
CA LEU A 1170 -62.42 -35.79 20.96
C LEU A 1170 -62.23 -35.96 22.47
N ASN A 1171 -63.21 -35.45 23.24
CA ASN A 1171 -64.09 -36.18 24.18
C ASN A 1171 -63.49 -37.00 25.35
N PRO A 1172 -64.27 -37.32 26.41
CA PRO A 1172 -65.43 -36.63 27.03
C PRO A 1172 -65.35 -36.55 28.57
N ASN A 1173 -66.22 -35.73 29.16
CA ASN A 1173 -66.61 -35.62 30.59
C ASN A 1173 -65.60 -35.00 31.58
N ILE A 1174 -65.88 -33.75 31.97
CA ILE A 1174 -66.17 -33.37 33.39
C ILE A 1174 -66.79 -31.97 33.40
N LEU A 1175 -68.05 -31.90 33.83
CA LEU A 1175 -68.67 -30.71 34.36
C LEU A 1175 -68.34 -30.60 35.86
N GLN A 1176 -67.92 -29.38 36.24
CA GLN A 1176 -68.13 -28.70 37.51
C GLN A 1176 -67.64 -29.35 38.83
N GLN A 1177 -66.76 -28.64 39.53
CA GLN A 1177 -67.03 -28.16 40.89
C GLN A 1177 -66.03 -27.06 41.32
N PRO A 1178 -66.44 -26.10 42.18
CA PRO A 1178 -65.62 -24.94 42.51
C PRO A 1178 -64.76 -25.14 43.76
N ARG A 1179 -63.70 -24.31 43.86
CA ARG A 1179 -62.84 -24.03 45.02
C ARG A 1179 -61.93 -25.17 45.50
N ARG A 1180 -60.63 -24.87 45.59
CA ARG A 1180 -59.89 -24.57 46.84
C ARG A 1180 -58.36 -24.57 46.57
N ARG A 1181 -57.65 -23.58 47.16
CA ARG A 1181 -56.21 -23.67 47.56
C ARG A 1181 -56.02 -24.90 48.48
N PRO A 1182 -54.81 -25.44 48.78
CA PRO A 1182 -53.46 -24.84 48.76
C PRO A 1182 -52.31 -25.81 48.32
N ARG A 1183 -51.04 -25.39 48.53
CA ARG A 1183 -49.85 -26.12 49.08
C ARG A 1183 -49.73 -27.64 48.81
N SER A 1184 -48.56 -28.23 48.52
CA SER A 1184 -47.18 -27.97 48.91
C SER A 1184 -46.26 -29.00 48.24
N LEU A 1185 -45.00 -28.62 48.03
CA LEU A 1185 -43.76 -29.38 48.26
C LEU A 1185 -43.76 -30.90 47.97
N GLN A 1186 -42.92 -31.28 47.02
CA GLN A 1186 -41.64 -31.94 47.33
C GLN A 1186 -40.59 -31.54 46.30
#